data_AF-A0A8J4SQ22-F1
#
_entry.id   AF-A0A8J4SQ22-F1
#
_cell.length_a   1.000
_cell.length_b   1.000
_cell.length_c   1.000
_cell.angle_alpha   90.00
_cell.angle_beta   90.00
_cell.angle_gamma   90.00
#
_symmetry.space_group_name_H-M   'P 1'
#
loop_
_entity.id
_entity.type
_entity.pdbx_description
1 polymer ?
#
loop_
_entity_poly.entity_id
_entity_poly.type
_entity_poly.pdbx_seq_one_letter_code
_entity_poly.pdbx_strand_id
1 'polypeptide(L)'
;MPTKSSERWVGDGENMVRLFQEQGYKTDLQYAEDVVENQISQIENMITKGVDVMVVASVDGNTLTDVIKKAHDQGIQIISYDRLIRNTPYLTYYATFDNFKVGVLQASYIEQKLGLKEGKGPYNIELFGGSPDDNNAYFFFDGAMSVLKPYMDSGNLVVRSKQMTMAQIATLRWDGALAQSRMDNLLSAYYSGDNLDAVLSPYDGISIGIISSLKGVGYGKANKPLPVITGQDAELASIKSIVAGEQTQTVFKDTRKLAEQTELALIPYLSIAENIYLGNERASKGIIDWKETYVGTRELLGKVGLTENPNTLVSNIGVGKQQLVEIAKALSKKVRLLILDEPTAALNEDDSENLLQLMLEFKKQGIACILISHKLNEVSKVSDSVTILRDGKTIETLDMRKDNVTEDLIISGMVGRDLTSRYPERHANIGEVILEVKDWTVYHEHHADRKVLNQVNMNIRRGEIVGIAGLMGAGRTELAMSIFGKSYGRNITGQLIKDGKPIQNNSVTEAIQNGFAYVTEDRKEYGLILMDDIKRNISLTGLNKLTRGVVVNEREEVVVAEEMKKSMNIKAPSILQKTGNLSGGNQQKVVLSKWIFAGPDILILDEPTRGIDVGAKFEIYTIIHRLAAEGKGVLVISSELPEVLGLCDRIYVMNAGRITGEYGMIIALVVIMLLFEVLTGGLLLKPINITNLILQNSYILVLAIGMVLVIITGHIDLSVGSIAAFVGAVAAIMMVDWQLPAWLAVIASLVVGALIGAWQGFWIAYVRIPAFIVTLAGMLLFRGLTMIVLEGQSISPFPGGFQKISSGFLPDIQFSGLSLVSIIVGLVLTVWYIVNELRERRSQRKYGFEVVPQGLFLLKLVVVAAVTNLFTFMLASYAGIPNILILLFVLIIVYSFVMNRTVMGRHVYALGGNEKAAGLSGVKTKKVTFWVFVNMGVMAAISGLIFAARLNAATPRAGTNFELDAIAACFIGGASASGGIGTVFGAIIGGLVMGVLNNGMSLIGLGIDWQQGIKGLVLLLAVAFDIYNKNKRSA
;
A
#
# COMPACT_ATOMS: atom_id res chain seq x y z
N MET A 1 22.40 -28.73 -0.17
CA MET A 1 22.96 -27.36 -0.13
C MET A 1 24.24 -27.27 -0.96
N PRO A 2 24.67 -26.08 -1.40
CA PRO A 2 25.82 -25.95 -2.31
C PRO A 2 27.16 -26.26 -1.63
N THR A 3 27.46 -25.66 -0.47
CA THR A 3 28.81 -25.72 0.13
C THR A 3 28.79 -25.47 1.64
N LYS A 4 29.80 -25.98 2.37
CA LYS A 4 30.02 -25.68 3.79
C LYS A 4 30.90 -24.46 4.03
N SER A 5 31.51 -23.91 2.98
CA SER A 5 32.37 -22.73 3.09
C SER A 5 31.60 -21.43 3.40
N SER A 6 30.28 -21.42 3.17
CA SER A 6 29.41 -20.27 3.47
C SER A 6 28.62 -20.52 4.75
N GLU A 7 28.80 -19.63 5.73
CA GLU A 7 28.05 -19.63 6.99
C GLU A 7 26.54 -19.52 6.74
N ARG A 8 26.12 -18.78 5.70
CA ARG A 8 24.73 -18.69 5.29
C ARG A 8 24.17 -20.06 4.89
N TRP A 9 24.84 -20.79 4.00
CA TRP A 9 24.34 -22.10 3.56
C TRP A 9 24.30 -23.13 4.69
N VAL A 10 25.25 -23.04 5.62
CA VAL A 10 25.24 -23.85 6.85
C VAL A 10 24.05 -23.48 7.73
N GLY A 11 23.87 -22.19 8.01
CA GLY A 11 22.76 -21.70 8.83
C GLY A 11 21.40 -22.02 8.22
N ASP A 12 21.21 -21.82 6.92
CA ASP A 12 19.97 -22.17 6.20
C ASP A 12 19.71 -23.68 6.27
N GLY A 13 20.73 -24.50 6.02
CA GLY A 13 20.64 -25.96 6.09
C GLY A 13 20.29 -26.46 7.49
N GLU A 14 20.99 -25.98 8.52
CA GLU A 14 20.75 -26.32 9.92
C GLU A 14 19.38 -25.83 10.41
N ASN A 15 18.95 -24.63 10.00
CA ASN A 15 17.62 -24.12 10.32
C ASN A 15 16.54 -24.96 9.66
N MET A 16 16.69 -25.33 8.38
CA MET A 16 15.75 -26.25 7.72
C MET A 16 15.71 -27.58 8.44
N VAL A 17 16.87 -28.18 8.75
CA VAL A 17 16.94 -29.43 9.50
C VAL A 17 16.22 -29.31 10.84
N ARG A 18 16.55 -28.29 11.63
CA ARG A 18 15.96 -28.07 12.96
C ARG A 18 14.44 -27.89 12.84
N LEU A 19 13.97 -27.02 11.96
CA LEU A 19 12.55 -26.75 11.79
C LEU A 19 11.79 -27.98 11.27
N PHE A 20 12.36 -28.73 10.31
CA PHE A 20 11.75 -29.96 9.83
C PHE A 20 11.74 -31.06 10.91
N GLN A 21 12.80 -31.19 11.70
CA GLN A 21 12.84 -32.11 12.84
C GLN A 21 11.86 -31.70 13.95
N GLU A 22 11.73 -30.41 14.24
CA GLU A 22 10.72 -29.86 15.15
C GLU A 22 9.29 -30.18 14.69
N GLN A 23 9.08 -30.29 13.38
CA GLN A 23 7.80 -30.68 12.77
C GLN A 23 7.62 -32.20 12.59
N GLY A 24 8.62 -33.02 12.97
CA GLY A 24 8.54 -34.49 12.94
C GLY A 24 9.18 -35.18 11.73
N TYR A 25 9.70 -34.42 10.77
CA TYR A 25 10.32 -34.98 9.57
C TYR A 25 11.71 -35.56 9.86
N LYS A 26 12.04 -36.66 9.17
CA LYS A 26 13.42 -37.12 9.05
C LYS A 26 14.12 -36.30 7.99
N THR A 27 15.32 -35.84 8.30
CA THR A 27 16.07 -34.93 7.43
C THR A 27 17.41 -35.55 7.06
N ASP A 28 17.79 -35.44 5.78
CA ASP A 28 19.12 -35.77 5.28
C ASP A 28 19.72 -34.52 4.63
N LEU A 29 20.61 -33.83 5.35
CA LEU A 29 21.25 -32.61 4.89
C LEU A 29 22.62 -32.93 4.30
N GLN A 30 22.77 -32.65 3.00
CA GLN A 30 24.01 -32.87 2.26
C GLN A 30 24.52 -31.57 1.64
N TYR A 31 25.83 -31.49 1.48
CA TYR A 31 26.55 -30.36 0.89
C TYR A 31 27.38 -30.86 -0.28
N ALA A 32 27.27 -30.22 -1.43
CA ALA A 32 27.96 -30.63 -2.65
C ALA A 32 29.42 -30.12 -2.73
N GLU A 33 29.79 -29.19 -1.85
CA GLU A 33 31.06 -28.44 -1.85
C GLU A 33 31.34 -27.77 -3.21
N ASP A 34 30.29 -27.18 -3.80
CA ASP A 34 30.30 -26.52 -5.11
C ASP A 34 30.75 -27.42 -6.28
N VAL A 35 30.58 -28.74 -6.15
CA VAL A 35 30.83 -29.73 -7.20
C VAL A 35 29.50 -30.28 -7.73
N VAL A 36 29.23 -30.08 -9.02
CA VAL A 36 27.96 -30.46 -9.68
C VAL A 36 27.76 -31.97 -9.66
N GLU A 37 28.81 -32.74 -9.95
CA GLU A 37 28.79 -34.21 -9.97
C GLU A 37 28.46 -34.79 -8.60
N ASN A 38 28.96 -34.16 -7.53
CA ASN A 38 28.60 -34.51 -6.16
C ASN A 38 27.11 -34.26 -5.95
N GLN A 39 26.59 -33.08 -6.32
CA GLN A 39 25.18 -32.77 -6.12
C GLN A 39 24.26 -33.73 -6.87
N ILE A 40 24.60 -34.10 -8.11
CA ILE A 40 23.86 -35.11 -8.89
C ILE A 40 23.86 -36.45 -8.14
N SER A 41 25.03 -36.93 -7.70
CA SER A 41 25.16 -38.20 -6.97
C SER A 41 24.37 -38.18 -5.65
N GLN A 42 24.36 -37.06 -4.94
CA GLN A 42 23.60 -36.87 -3.70
C GLN A 42 22.09 -36.95 -3.95
N ILE A 43 21.61 -36.29 -5.02
CA ILE A 43 20.21 -36.36 -5.44
C ILE A 43 19.85 -37.80 -5.81
N GLU A 44 20.66 -38.50 -6.61
CA GLU A 44 20.41 -39.91 -6.98
C GLU A 44 20.37 -40.85 -5.75
N ASN A 45 21.24 -40.61 -4.77
CA ASN A 45 21.21 -41.33 -3.50
C ASN A 45 19.92 -41.04 -2.71
N MET A 46 19.46 -39.79 -2.68
CA MET A 46 18.20 -39.42 -2.01
C MET A 46 16.98 -40.01 -2.73
N ILE A 47 16.99 -40.05 -4.06
CA ILE A 47 15.97 -40.77 -4.85
C ILE A 47 15.95 -42.25 -4.44
N THR A 48 17.11 -42.89 -4.39
CA THR A 48 17.23 -44.32 -4.02
C THR A 48 16.78 -44.59 -2.58
N LYS A 49 17.00 -43.64 -1.66
CA LYS A 49 16.50 -43.69 -0.29
C LYS A 49 14.97 -43.52 -0.19
N GLY A 50 14.32 -43.08 -1.27
CA GLY A 50 12.88 -42.83 -1.31
C GLY A 50 12.46 -41.64 -0.46
N VAL A 51 13.20 -40.52 -0.52
CA VAL A 51 12.78 -39.28 0.18
C VAL A 51 11.48 -38.74 -0.41
N ASP A 52 10.59 -38.21 0.43
CA ASP A 52 9.29 -37.69 -0.02
C ASP A 52 9.41 -36.28 -0.65
N VAL A 53 10.31 -35.45 -0.10
CA VAL A 53 10.54 -34.06 -0.52
C VAL A 53 12.04 -33.80 -0.59
N MET A 54 12.46 -33.05 -1.61
CA MET A 54 13.84 -32.63 -1.79
C MET A 54 13.93 -31.12 -1.94
N VAL A 55 14.68 -30.48 -1.07
CA VAL A 55 15.01 -29.05 -1.16
C VAL A 55 16.40 -28.91 -1.77
N VAL A 56 16.48 -28.30 -2.94
CA VAL A 56 17.72 -28.18 -3.71
C VAL A 56 18.06 -26.71 -3.91
N ALA A 57 19.13 -26.26 -3.28
CA ALA A 57 19.88 -25.09 -3.71
C ALA A 57 20.96 -25.55 -4.69
N SER A 58 20.76 -25.27 -5.98
CA SER A 58 21.61 -25.80 -7.05
C SER A 58 23.00 -25.17 -7.05
N VAL A 59 24.03 -26.01 -7.21
CA VAL A 59 25.39 -25.55 -7.52
C VAL A 59 25.39 -24.88 -8.89
N ASP A 60 24.77 -25.53 -9.89
CA ASP A 60 24.55 -25.00 -11.24
C ASP A 60 23.07 -25.17 -11.61
N GLY A 61 22.42 -24.05 -11.94
CA GLY A 61 20.99 -24.04 -12.24
C GLY A 61 20.61 -24.76 -13.55
N ASN A 62 21.54 -25.11 -14.44
CA ASN A 62 21.21 -25.66 -15.75
C ASN A 62 21.41 -27.18 -15.87
N THR A 63 22.22 -27.78 -15.00
CA THR A 63 22.74 -29.15 -15.18
C THR A 63 21.95 -30.23 -14.43
N LEU A 64 21.00 -29.85 -13.57
CA LEU A 64 20.25 -30.81 -12.75
C LEU A 64 18.97 -31.35 -13.41
N THR A 65 18.62 -30.88 -14.62
CA THR A 65 17.33 -31.20 -15.28
C THR A 65 17.00 -32.69 -15.31
N ASP A 66 17.93 -33.53 -15.74
CA ASP A 66 17.69 -34.97 -15.91
C ASP A 66 17.51 -35.69 -14.57
N VAL A 67 18.31 -35.33 -13.56
CA VAL A 67 18.21 -35.96 -12.23
C VAL A 67 16.96 -35.50 -11.48
N ILE A 68 16.55 -34.24 -11.66
CA ILE A 68 15.27 -33.72 -11.15
C ILE A 68 14.10 -34.43 -11.83
N LYS A 69 14.17 -34.69 -13.15
CA LYS A 69 13.15 -35.50 -13.83
C LYS A 69 13.02 -36.89 -13.21
N LYS A 70 14.14 -37.58 -12.95
CA LYS A 70 14.12 -38.91 -12.30
C LYS A 70 13.45 -38.86 -10.92
N ALA A 71 13.73 -37.83 -10.11
CA ALA A 71 13.09 -37.65 -8.81
C ALA A 71 11.58 -37.43 -8.96
N HIS A 72 11.17 -36.55 -9.87
CA HIS A 72 9.76 -36.28 -10.16
C HIS A 72 9.01 -37.53 -10.64
N ASP A 73 9.62 -38.34 -11.52
CA ASP A 73 9.03 -39.58 -12.02
C ASP A 73 8.81 -40.62 -10.91
N GLN A 74 9.55 -40.52 -9.79
CA GLN A 74 9.33 -41.31 -8.58
C GLN A 74 8.36 -40.66 -7.58
N GLY A 75 7.72 -39.54 -7.95
CA GLY A 75 6.75 -38.83 -7.12
C GLY A 75 7.37 -37.91 -6.06
N ILE A 76 8.69 -37.71 -6.07
CA ILE A 76 9.40 -36.87 -5.10
C ILE A 76 9.11 -35.40 -5.40
N GLN A 77 8.66 -34.66 -4.40
CA GLN A 77 8.40 -33.21 -4.54
C GLN A 77 9.72 -32.45 -4.51
N ILE A 78 9.93 -31.54 -5.46
CA ILE A 78 11.21 -30.84 -5.61
C ILE A 78 11.00 -29.36 -5.40
N ILE A 79 11.67 -28.82 -4.39
CA ILE A 79 11.68 -27.40 -4.05
C ILE A 79 13.03 -26.85 -4.44
N SER A 80 13.05 -25.95 -5.42
CA SER A 80 14.23 -25.16 -5.76
C SER A 80 14.33 -24.03 -4.72
N TYR A 81 15.43 -23.98 -3.96
CA TYR A 81 15.64 -22.97 -2.91
C TYR A 81 16.73 -21.98 -3.31
N ASP A 82 16.39 -20.69 -3.22
CA ASP A 82 17.19 -19.51 -3.60
C ASP A 82 17.53 -19.47 -5.09
N ARG A 83 18.27 -20.46 -5.58
CA ARG A 83 18.67 -20.62 -6.98
C ARG A 83 17.65 -21.46 -7.73
N LEU A 84 17.21 -20.97 -8.89
CA LEU A 84 16.27 -21.68 -9.74
C LEU A 84 17.01 -22.75 -10.55
N ILE A 85 16.55 -24.00 -10.46
CA ILE A 85 16.90 -25.03 -11.45
C ILE A 85 16.12 -24.73 -12.73
N ARG A 86 16.84 -24.26 -13.74
CA ARG A 86 16.32 -23.81 -15.03
C ARG A 86 16.19 -24.98 -16.00
N ASN A 87 15.47 -24.75 -17.10
CA ASN A 87 15.29 -25.70 -18.20
C ASN A 87 14.56 -27.00 -17.80
N THR A 88 13.83 -26.98 -16.67
CA THR A 88 13.06 -28.13 -16.19
C THR A 88 11.63 -27.70 -15.82
N PRO A 89 10.59 -28.44 -16.25
CA PRO A 89 9.22 -28.23 -15.78
C PRO A 89 8.91 -29.01 -14.49
N TYR A 90 9.87 -29.80 -13.98
CA TYR A 90 9.64 -30.82 -12.94
C TYR A 90 9.82 -30.30 -11.51
N LEU A 91 9.77 -28.98 -11.30
CA LEU A 91 9.84 -28.37 -9.97
C LEU A 91 8.43 -28.18 -9.40
N THR A 92 8.25 -28.52 -8.13
CA THR A 92 6.99 -28.27 -7.40
C THR A 92 6.90 -26.81 -6.96
N TYR A 93 7.98 -26.29 -6.36
CA TYR A 93 8.04 -24.91 -5.86
C TYR A 93 9.41 -24.30 -6.12
N TYR A 94 9.43 -22.98 -6.30
CA TYR A 94 10.63 -22.16 -6.27
C TYR A 94 10.50 -21.13 -5.15
N ALA A 95 11.36 -21.23 -4.14
CA ALA A 95 11.40 -20.30 -3.02
C ALA A 95 12.59 -19.36 -3.19
N THR A 96 12.32 -18.06 -3.34
CA THR A 96 13.33 -17.01 -3.49
C THR A 96 12.83 -15.69 -2.87
N PHE A 97 13.65 -14.66 -2.93
CA PHE A 97 13.33 -13.29 -2.53
C PHE A 97 13.55 -12.32 -3.69
N ASP A 98 13.12 -11.07 -3.51
CA ASP A 98 13.21 -10.03 -4.55
C ASP A 98 14.67 -9.56 -4.74
N ASN A 99 15.42 -10.31 -5.53
CA ASN A 99 16.81 -10.04 -5.86
C ASN A 99 17.00 -8.74 -6.67
N PHE A 100 15.99 -8.32 -7.44
CA PHE A 100 16.02 -7.02 -8.11
C PHE A 100 16.02 -5.88 -7.09
N LYS A 101 15.18 -5.97 -6.06
CA LYS A 101 15.14 -4.98 -4.99
C LYS A 101 16.45 -4.92 -4.20
N VAL A 102 17.12 -6.05 -3.98
CA VAL A 102 18.45 -6.07 -3.37
C VAL A 102 19.45 -5.26 -4.20
N GLY A 103 19.47 -5.46 -5.52
CA GLY A 103 20.32 -4.70 -6.44
C GLY A 103 20.05 -3.19 -6.36
N VAL A 104 18.77 -2.80 -6.33
CA VAL A 104 18.35 -1.40 -6.14
C VAL A 104 18.87 -0.85 -4.80
N LEU A 105 18.74 -1.60 -3.69
CA LEU A 105 19.18 -1.14 -2.37
C LEU A 105 20.69 -0.89 -2.31
N GLN A 106 21.51 -1.81 -2.82
CA GLN A 106 22.97 -1.63 -2.86
C GLN A 106 23.37 -0.44 -3.74
N ALA A 107 22.77 -0.33 -4.93
CA ALA A 107 23.08 0.76 -5.84
C ALA A 107 22.61 2.12 -5.33
N SER A 108 21.42 2.20 -4.72
CA SER A 108 20.93 3.42 -4.06
C SER A 108 21.82 3.84 -2.89
N TYR A 109 22.42 2.88 -2.18
CA TYR A 109 23.38 3.19 -1.13
C TYR A 109 24.65 3.85 -1.70
N ILE A 110 25.20 3.33 -2.80
CA ILE A 110 26.35 3.94 -3.50
C ILE A 110 25.98 5.35 -4.00
N GLU A 111 24.83 5.49 -4.65
CA GLU A 111 24.30 6.77 -5.12
C GLU A 111 24.23 7.81 -3.99
N GLN A 112 23.71 7.41 -2.83
CA GLN A 112 23.61 8.25 -1.66
C GLN A 112 24.97 8.60 -1.06
N LYS A 113 25.86 7.61 -0.89
CA LYS A 113 27.17 7.83 -0.24
C LYS A 113 28.10 8.69 -1.06
N LEU A 114 28.03 8.60 -2.38
CA LEU A 114 28.80 9.45 -3.29
C LEU A 114 28.11 10.79 -3.58
N GLY A 115 26.85 10.97 -3.18
CA GLY A 115 26.07 12.19 -3.47
C GLY A 115 25.86 12.40 -4.96
N LEU A 116 25.65 11.34 -5.73
CA LEU A 116 25.51 11.42 -7.20
C LEU A 116 24.27 12.20 -7.63
N LYS A 117 23.19 12.13 -6.84
CA LYS A 117 21.99 12.95 -7.03
C LYS A 117 22.25 14.45 -6.93
N GLU A 118 23.29 14.85 -6.21
CA GLU A 118 23.71 16.24 -6.05
C GLU A 118 24.65 16.68 -7.18
N GLY A 119 24.91 15.81 -8.17
CA GLY A 119 25.80 16.08 -9.29
C GLY A 119 27.29 15.91 -8.97
N LYS A 120 27.66 15.30 -7.83
CA LYS A 120 29.06 15.04 -7.49
C LYS A 120 29.68 13.98 -8.42
N GLY A 121 30.98 14.09 -8.64
CA GLY A 121 31.76 13.24 -9.54
C GLY A 121 32.73 14.04 -10.42
N PRO A 122 33.47 13.39 -11.33
CA PRO A 122 33.42 11.95 -11.61
C PRO A 122 34.05 11.11 -10.49
N TYR A 123 33.40 10.00 -10.14
CA TYR A 123 33.95 8.99 -9.21
C TYR A 123 34.25 7.69 -9.94
N ASN A 124 35.30 7.00 -9.52
CA ASN A 124 35.69 5.71 -10.07
C ASN A 124 34.97 4.57 -9.34
N ILE A 125 34.35 3.67 -10.09
CA ILE A 125 33.67 2.49 -9.56
C ILE A 125 34.09 1.23 -10.30
N GLU A 126 34.22 0.11 -9.59
CA GLU A 126 34.35 -1.20 -10.22
C GLU A 126 33.16 -2.08 -9.86
N LEU A 127 32.72 -2.90 -10.83
CA LEU A 127 31.56 -3.75 -10.70
C LEU A 127 31.99 -5.21 -10.53
N PHE A 128 31.33 -5.91 -9.62
CA PHE A 128 31.40 -7.36 -9.48
C PHE A 128 30.01 -7.94 -9.67
N GLY A 129 29.92 -9.02 -10.43
CA GLY A 129 28.72 -9.80 -10.65
C GLY A 129 28.79 -11.13 -9.90
N GLY A 130 27.61 -11.68 -9.61
CA GLY A 130 27.49 -13.05 -9.10
C GLY A 130 27.83 -14.11 -10.15
N SER A 131 27.55 -15.36 -9.81
CA SER A 131 27.82 -16.50 -10.70
C SER A 131 26.89 -16.51 -11.92
N PRO A 132 27.37 -16.78 -13.15
CA PRO A 132 26.56 -16.74 -14.37
C PRO A 132 25.60 -17.94 -14.51
N ASP A 133 25.83 -19.00 -13.75
CA ASP A 133 24.95 -20.16 -13.64
C ASP A 133 23.77 -19.94 -12.66
N ASP A 134 23.72 -18.79 -11.99
CA ASP A 134 22.70 -18.39 -11.03
C ASP A 134 21.78 -17.31 -11.62
N ASN A 135 20.47 -17.55 -11.64
CA ASN A 135 19.49 -16.58 -12.15
C ASN A 135 19.41 -15.31 -11.28
N ASN A 136 19.63 -15.42 -9.97
CA ASN A 136 19.53 -14.29 -9.05
C ASN A 136 20.60 -13.24 -9.32
N ALA A 137 21.78 -13.66 -9.83
CA ALA A 137 22.85 -12.77 -10.20
C ALA A 137 22.44 -11.76 -11.29
N TYR A 138 21.59 -12.18 -12.24
CA TYR A 138 21.06 -11.32 -13.29
C TYR A 138 19.99 -10.36 -12.76
N PHE A 139 19.03 -10.85 -11.95
CA PHE A 139 18.02 -9.97 -11.33
C PHE A 139 18.67 -8.89 -10.46
N PHE A 140 19.66 -9.27 -9.66
CA PHE A 140 20.47 -8.32 -8.88
C PHE A 140 21.15 -7.29 -9.78
N PHE A 141 21.82 -7.74 -10.84
CA PHE A 141 22.53 -6.87 -11.77
C PHE A 141 21.59 -5.87 -12.44
N ASP A 142 20.45 -6.31 -12.93
CA ASP A 142 19.42 -5.45 -13.54
C ASP A 142 18.90 -4.41 -12.53
N GLY A 143 18.67 -4.84 -11.29
CA GLY A 143 18.28 -3.96 -10.19
C GLY A 143 19.32 -2.88 -9.91
N ALA A 144 20.59 -3.25 -9.81
CA ALA A 144 21.67 -2.29 -9.57
C ALA A 144 21.87 -1.33 -10.75
N MET A 145 21.81 -1.84 -11.99
CA MET A 145 21.93 -1.02 -13.20
C MET A 145 20.77 -0.05 -13.38
N SER A 146 19.57 -0.38 -12.90
CA SER A 146 18.43 0.55 -12.92
C SER A 146 18.70 1.86 -12.16
N VAL A 147 19.67 1.87 -11.23
CA VAL A 147 20.08 3.04 -10.45
C VAL A 147 21.43 3.61 -10.92
N LEU A 148 22.44 2.78 -11.17
CA LEU A 148 23.79 3.28 -11.48
C LEU A 148 23.98 3.69 -12.94
N LYS A 149 23.26 3.06 -13.88
CA LYS A 149 23.46 3.27 -15.32
C LYS A 149 23.30 4.75 -15.75
N PRO A 150 22.30 5.52 -15.27
CA PRO A 150 22.18 6.94 -15.60
C PRO A 150 23.44 7.75 -15.27
N TYR A 151 24.10 7.46 -14.14
CA TYR A 151 25.31 8.14 -13.71
C TYR A 151 26.55 7.69 -14.48
N MET A 152 26.56 6.45 -14.95
CA MET A 152 27.61 5.93 -15.83
C MET A 152 27.50 6.54 -17.23
N ASP A 153 26.28 6.66 -17.74
CA ASP A 153 25.99 7.28 -19.04
C ASP A 153 26.33 8.79 -19.03
N SER A 154 26.11 9.48 -17.91
CA SER A 154 26.44 10.90 -17.75
C SER A 154 27.91 11.18 -17.44
N GLY A 155 28.70 10.15 -17.16
CA GLY A 155 30.11 10.26 -16.77
C GLY A 155 30.36 10.66 -15.31
N ASN A 156 29.31 10.75 -14.48
CA ASN A 156 29.45 11.00 -13.04
C ASN A 156 30.02 9.79 -12.29
N LEU A 157 29.79 8.57 -12.81
CA LEU A 157 30.44 7.34 -12.39
C LEU A 157 31.23 6.75 -13.55
N VAL A 158 32.50 6.39 -13.31
CA VAL A 158 33.40 5.87 -14.34
C VAL A 158 33.89 4.48 -13.95
N VAL A 159 33.55 3.48 -14.76
CA VAL A 159 34.16 2.15 -14.68
C VAL A 159 35.46 2.16 -15.47
N ARG A 160 36.60 2.31 -14.78
CA ARG A 160 37.92 2.50 -15.43
C ARG A 160 38.32 1.30 -16.28
N SER A 161 38.00 0.09 -15.82
CA SER A 161 38.23 -1.15 -16.57
C SER A 161 37.36 -1.29 -17.83
N LYS A 162 36.29 -0.50 -17.95
CA LYS A 162 35.22 -0.61 -18.97
C LYS A 162 34.49 -1.97 -18.95
N GLN A 163 34.64 -2.75 -17.88
CA GLN A 163 33.95 -4.03 -17.71
C GLN A 163 32.56 -3.78 -17.12
N MET A 164 31.53 -3.77 -17.98
CA MET A 164 30.17 -3.38 -17.59
C MET A 164 29.11 -4.44 -17.89
N THR A 165 29.48 -5.54 -18.54
CA THR A 165 28.54 -6.63 -18.84
C THR A 165 28.66 -7.73 -17.80
N MET A 166 27.55 -8.43 -17.54
CA MET A 166 27.54 -9.56 -16.59
C MET A 166 28.64 -10.59 -16.89
N ALA A 167 28.88 -10.88 -18.17
CA ALA A 167 29.92 -11.83 -18.59
C ALA A 167 31.35 -11.39 -18.22
N GLN A 168 31.62 -10.07 -18.15
CA GLN A 168 32.95 -9.53 -17.81
C GLN A 168 33.17 -9.43 -16.30
N ILE A 169 32.09 -9.19 -15.54
CA ILE A 169 32.17 -8.90 -14.10
C ILE A 169 31.83 -10.12 -13.23
N ALA A 170 31.35 -11.20 -13.84
CA ALA A 170 30.90 -12.40 -13.13
C ALA A 170 32.01 -13.02 -12.27
N THR A 171 31.61 -13.43 -11.07
CA THR A 171 32.44 -14.20 -10.15
C THR A 171 31.85 -15.59 -10.05
N LEU A 172 32.46 -16.55 -10.74
CA LEU A 172 32.00 -17.93 -10.77
C LEU A 172 31.89 -18.49 -9.34
N ARG A 173 30.77 -19.14 -9.03
CA ARG A 173 30.44 -19.73 -7.71
C ARG A 173 30.45 -18.74 -6.56
N TRP A 174 30.41 -17.43 -6.84
CA TRP A 174 30.49 -16.38 -5.81
C TRP A 174 31.78 -16.45 -4.98
N ASP A 175 32.86 -16.98 -5.56
CA ASP A 175 34.14 -17.26 -4.89
C ASP A 175 34.89 -15.98 -4.51
N GLY A 176 35.14 -15.80 -3.20
CA GLY A 176 35.85 -14.64 -2.67
C GLY A 176 37.34 -14.56 -3.04
N ALA A 177 38.02 -15.70 -3.22
CA ALA A 177 39.42 -15.72 -3.67
C ALA A 177 39.54 -15.37 -5.15
N LEU A 178 38.58 -15.80 -5.98
CA LEU A 178 38.49 -15.38 -7.37
C LEU A 178 38.20 -13.86 -7.46
N ALA A 179 37.32 -13.35 -6.60
CA ALA A 179 37.06 -11.92 -6.48
C ALA A 179 38.31 -11.13 -6.05
N GLN A 180 39.08 -11.65 -5.08
CA GLN A 180 40.36 -11.07 -4.66
C GLN A 180 41.35 -11.02 -5.83
N SER A 181 41.58 -12.13 -6.53
CA SER A 181 42.48 -12.16 -7.68
C SER A 181 42.04 -11.20 -8.79
N ARG A 182 40.73 -11.12 -9.06
CA ARG A 182 40.17 -10.14 -9.99
C ARG A 182 40.45 -8.71 -9.53
N MET A 183 40.28 -8.42 -8.24
CA MET A 183 40.53 -7.11 -7.69
C MET A 183 42.03 -6.72 -7.77
N ASP A 184 42.94 -7.64 -7.49
CA ASP A 184 44.40 -7.44 -7.65
C ASP A 184 44.75 -7.07 -9.11
N ASN A 185 44.14 -7.75 -10.08
CA ASN A 185 44.31 -7.46 -11.51
C ASN A 185 43.74 -6.08 -11.88
N LEU A 186 42.57 -5.70 -11.35
CA LEU A 186 42.00 -4.38 -11.61
C LEU A 186 42.86 -3.26 -11.02
N LEU A 187 43.31 -3.43 -9.77
CA LEU A 187 44.11 -2.44 -9.07
C LEU A 187 45.45 -2.20 -9.78
N SER A 188 46.14 -3.27 -10.16
CA SER A 188 47.44 -3.18 -10.86
C SER A 188 47.32 -2.62 -12.28
N ALA A 189 46.26 -2.96 -13.01
CA ALA A 189 46.08 -2.52 -14.40
C ALA A 189 45.55 -1.08 -14.51
N TYR A 190 44.69 -0.65 -13.59
CA TYR A 190 43.92 0.59 -13.75
C TYR A 190 44.07 1.62 -12.63
N TYR A 191 44.61 1.25 -11.46
CA TYR A 191 44.61 2.11 -10.25
C TYR A 191 45.99 2.34 -9.62
N SER A 192 47.07 2.18 -10.39
CA SER A 192 48.44 2.45 -9.92
C SER A 192 48.70 3.93 -9.55
N GLY A 193 47.91 4.86 -10.10
CA GLY A 193 48.00 6.31 -9.81
C GLY A 193 46.68 7.01 -9.54
N ASP A 194 45.56 6.27 -9.50
CA ASP A 194 44.20 6.78 -9.28
C ASP A 194 43.56 6.11 -8.06
N ASN A 195 42.55 6.77 -7.49
CA ASN A 195 41.75 6.20 -6.40
C ASN A 195 40.48 5.53 -6.93
N LEU A 196 40.09 4.44 -6.29
CA LEU A 196 38.79 3.78 -6.45
C LEU A 196 37.87 4.30 -5.35
N ASP A 197 36.67 4.76 -5.74
CA ASP A 197 35.74 5.42 -4.83
C ASP A 197 34.58 4.50 -4.39
N ALA A 198 34.20 3.55 -5.24
CA ALA A 198 33.16 2.57 -4.92
C ALA A 198 33.41 1.20 -5.55
N VAL A 199 32.86 0.17 -4.93
CA VAL A 199 32.77 -1.18 -5.48
C VAL A 199 31.35 -1.71 -5.27
N LEU A 200 30.67 -2.03 -6.37
CA LEU A 200 29.43 -2.79 -6.32
C LEU A 200 29.78 -4.27 -6.13
N SER A 201 29.59 -4.78 -4.91
CA SER A 201 29.88 -6.17 -4.55
C SER A 201 28.57 -6.89 -4.21
N PRO A 202 28.22 -7.95 -4.96
CA PRO A 202 26.90 -8.55 -4.89
C PRO A 202 26.76 -9.58 -3.77
N TYR A 203 27.80 -9.83 -2.97
CA TYR A 203 27.82 -10.81 -1.88
C TYR A 203 28.96 -10.51 -0.89
N ASP A 204 28.72 -10.73 0.40
CA ASP A 204 29.67 -10.43 1.47
C ASP A 204 31.01 -11.18 1.32
N GLY A 205 31.01 -12.44 0.89
CA GLY A 205 32.26 -13.19 0.65
C GLY A 205 33.14 -12.57 -0.45
N ILE A 206 32.53 -12.02 -1.50
CA ILE A 206 33.23 -11.26 -2.55
C ILE A 206 33.76 -9.95 -1.94
N SER A 207 32.96 -9.26 -1.12
CA SER A 207 33.37 -8.01 -0.46
C SER A 207 34.63 -8.19 0.39
N ILE A 208 34.73 -9.29 1.16
CA ILE A 208 35.92 -9.59 1.96
C ILE A 208 37.16 -9.83 1.09
N GLY A 209 37.02 -10.57 -0.01
CA GLY A 209 38.10 -10.76 -0.99
C GLY A 209 38.59 -9.44 -1.57
N ILE A 210 37.67 -8.56 -1.97
CA ILE A 210 37.96 -7.21 -2.49
C ILE A 210 38.71 -6.36 -1.45
N ILE A 211 38.26 -6.37 -0.19
CA ILE A 211 38.88 -5.61 0.90
C ILE A 211 40.32 -6.07 1.16
N SER A 212 40.57 -7.38 1.09
CA SER A 212 41.91 -7.96 1.23
C SER A 212 42.89 -7.37 0.19
N SER A 213 42.50 -7.36 -1.09
CA SER A 213 43.27 -6.75 -2.18
C SER A 213 43.50 -5.24 -1.99
N LEU A 214 42.45 -4.51 -1.62
CA LEU A 214 42.53 -3.07 -1.40
C LEU A 214 43.53 -2.72 -0.30
N LYS A 215 43.48 -3.43 0.83
CA LYS A 215 44.45 -3.27 1.93
C LYS A 215 45.87 -3.61 1.50
N GLY A 216 46.04 -4.65 0.68
CA GLY A 216 47.34 -5.06 0.12
C GLY A 216 48.04 -3.93 -0.63
N VAL A 217 47.30 -3.05 -1.30
CA VAL A 217 47.83 -1.88 -2.03
C VAL A 217 47.69 -0.55 -1.26
N GLY A 218 47.43 -0.62 0.04
CA GLY A 218 47.50 0.51 0.96
C GLY A 218 46.21 1.30 1.21
N TYR A 219 45.04 0.84 0.75
CA TYR A 219 43.76 1.38 1.19
C TYR A 219 43.48 1.05 2.67
N GLY A 220 42.66 1.88 3.32
CA GLY A 220 42.33 1.77 4.75
C GLY A 220 43.23 2.60 5.67
N LYS A 221 44.13 3.41 5.10
CA LYS A 221 44.97 4.37 5.84
C LYS A 221 44.32 5.76 5.81
N ALA A 222 44.70 6.63 6.74
CA ALA A 222 44.14 7.99 6.83
C ALA A 222 44.29 8.81 5.52
N ASN A 223 45.34 8.56 4.75
CA ASN A 223 45.61 9.23 3.46
C ASN A 223 45.05 8.48 2.24
N LYS A 224 44.46 7.29 2.43
CA LYS A 224 43.89 6.45 1.36
C LYS A 224 42.74 5.61 1.96
N PRO A 225 41.55 6.19 2.19
CA PRO A 225 40.43 5.50 2.81
C PRO A 225 39.87 4.41 1.89
N LEU A 226 39.22 3.39 2.46
CA LEU A 226 38.55 2.35 1.68
C LEU A 226 37.36 2.94 0.88
N PRO A 227 37.08 2.41 -0.33
CA PRO A 227 35.94 2.83 -1.14
C PRO A 227 34.60 2.46 -0.46
N VAL A 228 33.51 2.97 -1.02
CA VAL A 228 32.16 2.50 -0.71
C VAL A 228 32.00 1.07 -1.22
N ILE A 229 32.03 0.09 -0.31
CA ILE A 229 31.89 -1.33 -0.63
C ILE A 229 30.54 -1.83 -0.12
N THR A 230 29.75 -2.39 -1.03
CA THR A 230 28.41 -2.96 -0.76
C THR A 230 28.50 -4.46 -0.47
N GLY A 231 27.38 -5.09 -0.14
CA GLY A 231 27.30 -6.52 0.15
C GLY A 231 25.88 -6.97 0.47
N GLN A 232 25.70 -8.27 0.67
CA GLN A 232 24.43 -8.85 1.13
C GLN A 232 24.67 -10.16 1.88
N ASP A 233 23.65 -10.55 2.64
CA ASP A 233 23.55 -11.72 3.53
C ASP A 233 23.94 -11.42 4.99
N ALA A 234 24.61 -10.30 5.24
CA ALA A 234 25.01 -9.86 6.58
C ALA A 234 25.81 -10.92 7.33
N GLU A 235 26.77 -11.56 6.64
CA GLU A 235 27.62 -12.58 7.24
C GLU A 235 28.47 -11.99 8.38
N LEU A 236 28.81 -12.80 9.39
CA LEU A 236 29.47 -12.31 10.59
C LEU A 236 30.78 -11.59 10.29
N ALA A 237 31.56 -12.09 9.33
CA ALA A 237 32.79 -11.47 8.86
C ALA A 237 32.54 -10.07 8.26
N SER A 238 31.49 -9.93 7.46
CA SER A 238 31.10 -8.66 6.86
C SER A 238 30.57 -7.67 7.90
N ILE A 239 29.75 -8.11 8.86
CA ILE A 239 29.31 -7.25 9.97
C ILE A 239 30.50 -6.74 10.78
N LYS A 240 31.48 -7.60 11.09
CA LYS A 240 32.73 -7.18 11.73
C LYS A 240 33.51 -6.18 10.87
N SER A 241 33.55 -6.40 9.55
CA SER A 241 34.19 -5.49 8.60
C SER A 241 33.48 -4.12 8.54
N ILE A 242 32.15 -4.08 8.60
CA ILE A 242 31.37 -2.83 8.68
C ILE A 242 31.65 -2.08 9.99
N VAL A 243 31.68 -2.80 11.12
CA VAL A 243 32.03 -2.22 12.42
C VAL A 243 33.45 -1.67 12.43
N ALA A 244 34.38 -2.33 11.71
CA ALA A 244 35.75 -1.85 11.52
C ALA A 244 35.87 -0.67 10.52
N GLY A 245 34.77 -0.27 9.88
CA GLY A 245 34.75 0.81 8.87
C GLY A 245 35.36 0.40 7.53
N GLU A 246 35.48 -0.90 7.27
CA GLU A 246 36.15 -1.45 6.08
C GLU A 246 35.18 -1.75 4.94
N GLN A 247 34.03 -2.34 5.28
CA GLN A 247 32.87 -2.47 4.38
C GLN A 247 31.85 -1.40 4.76
N THR A 248 31.12 -0.85 3.78
CA THR A 248 30.22 0.26 4.07
C THR A 248 28.76 -0.13 4.23
N GLN A 249 28.34 -1.27 3.66
CA GLN A 249 26.95 -1.72 3.71
C GLN A 249 26.82 -3.21 3.41
N THR A 250 25.81 -3.84 3.98
CA THR A 250 25.30 -5.17 3.59
C THR A 250 23.76 -5.18 3.66
N VAL A 251 23.09 -5.92 2.76
CA VAL A 251 21.64 -6.10 2.77
C VAL A 251 21.30 -7.36 3.59
N PHE A 252 20.60 -7.18 4.71
CA PHE A 252 20.02 -8.28 5.47
C PHE A 252 18.59 -8.57 5.03
N LYS A 253 18.28 -9.84 4.76
CA LYS A 253 16.97 -10.31 4.28
C LYS A 253 16.30 -11.12 5.38
N ASP A 254 15.42 -10.49 6.16
CA ASP A 254 14.68 -11.19 7.22
C ASP A 254 13.56 -12.05 6.61
N THR A 255 13.89 -13.31 6.29
CA THR A 255 12.98 -14.27 5.64
C THR A 255 11.71 -14.55 6.43
N ARG A 256 11.72 -14.33 7.76
CA ARG A 256 10.53 -14.50 8.62
C ARG A 256 9.46 -13.46 8.29
N LYS A 257 9.85 -12.19 8.19
CA LYS A 257 8.94 -11.09 7.85
C LYS A 257 8.43 -11.17 6.42
N LEU A 258 9.26 -11.68 5.51
CA LEU A 258 8.87 -11.88 4.12
C LEU A 258 7.80 -12.96 3.98
N ALA A 259 7.80 -13.99 4.84
CA ALA A 259 6.81 -15.06 4.82
C ALA A 259 5.42 -14.60 5.32
N GLU A 260 5.35 -13.60 6.20
CA GLU A 260 4.09 -13.12 6.82
C GLU A 260 3.18 -12.32 5.86
N GLN A 261 3.68 -11.87 4.70
CA GLN A 261 2.95 -10.96 3.79
C GLN A 261 2.12 -11.65 2.68
N THR A 262 1.56 -12.82 2.92
CA THR A 262 0.65 -13.48 1.94
C THR A 262 -0.70 -12.74 1.83
N GLU A 263 -1.18 -12.51 0.60
CA GLU A 263 -2.18 -11.45 0.26
C GLU A 263 -3.65 -11.96 0.26
N LEU A 264 -4.61 -11.23 0.89
CA LEU A 264 -6.07 -11.53 0.88
C LEU A 264 -6.73 -11.17 -0.47
N ALA A 265 -7.77 -11.92 -0.89
CA ALA A 265 -8.44 -11.74 -2.19
C ALA A 265 -9.62 -10.73 -2.19
N LEU A 266 -9.44 -9.62 -1.46
CA LEU A 266 -10.36 -8.48 -1.45
C LEU A 266 -9.71 -7.28 -2.13
N ILE A 267 -10.56 -6.42 -2.71
CA ILE A 267 -10.09 -5.24 -3.42
C ILE A 267 -10.22 -4.05 -2.46
N PRO A 268 -9.11 -3.40 -2.05
CA PRO A 268 -9.12 -2.44 -0.95
C PRO A 268 -10.01 -1.21 -1.20
N TYR A 269 -10.01 -0.71 -2.43
CA TYR A 269 -10.73 0.52 -2.83
C TYR A 269 -12.22 0.30 -3.13
N LEU A 270 -12.72 -0.90 -2.86
CA LEU A 270 -14.10 -1.30 -3.08
C LEU A 270 -14.81 -1.41 -1.73
N SER A 271 -16.09 -1.05 -1.68
CA SER A 271 -16.89 -1.24 -0.47
C SER A 271 -17.08 -2.72 -0.14
N ILE A 272 -17.48 -3.00 1.10
CA ILE A 272 -17.83 -4.34 1.57
C ILE A 272 -18.89 -4.98 0.67
N ALA A 273 -19.97 -4.24 0.36
CA ALA A 273 -21.05 -4.74 -0.49
C ALA A 273 -20.55 -5.14 -1.88
N GLU A 274 -19.69 -4.31 -2.45
CA GLU A 274 -19.15 -4.54 -3.78
C GLU A 274 -18.15 -5.68 -3.82
N ASN A 275 -17.37 -5.89 -2.77
CA ASN A 275 -16.49 -7.05 -2.65
C ASN A 275 -17.27 -8.35 -2.52
N ILE A 276 -18.34 -8.36 -1.71
CA ILE A 276 -19.17 -9.56 -1.45
C ILE A 276 -19.82 -10.07 -2.73
N TYR A 277 -20.34 -9.18 -3.57
CA TYR A 277 -21.01 -9.55 -4.82
C TYR A 277 -20.11 -9.48 -6.05
N LEU A 278 -18.79 -9.33 -5.89
CA LEU A 278 -17.88 -9.25 -7.01
C LEU A 278 -17.86 -10.57 -7.80
N GLY A 279 -18.19 -10.48 -9.10
CA GLY A 279 -18.35 -11.63 -9.98
C GLY A 279 -19.65 -12.42 -9.76
N ASN A 280 -20.55 -11.94 -8.91
CA ASN A 280 -21.89 -12.46 -8.69
C ASN A 280 -22.87 -11.29 -8.42
N GLU A 281 -22.79 -10.25 -9.26
CA GLU A 281 -23.50 -9.00 -9.04
C GLU A 281 -25.02 -9.22 -9.10
N ARG A 282 -25.77 -8.63 -8.14
CA ARG A 282 -27.24 -8.60 -8.20
C ARG A 282 -27.68 -7.58 -9.23
N ALA A 283 -27.78 -8.03 -10.47
CA ALA A 283 -28.05 -7.17 -11.62
C ALA A 283 -29.12 -7.75 -12.55
N SER A 284 -29.95 -6.85 -13.11
CA SER A 284 -30.87 -7.17 -14.20
C SER A 284 -30.43 -6.42 -15.44
N LYS A 285 -30.22 -7.15 -16.55
CA LYS A 285 -29.70 -6.60 -17.83
C LYS A 285 -28.40 -5.78 -17.65
N GLY A 286 -27.55 -6.14 -16.68
CA GLY A 286 -26.27 -5.49 -16.40
C GLY A 286 -26.33 -4.24 -15.50
N ILE A 287 -27.53 -3.83 -15.06
CA ILE A 287 -27.73 -2.73 -14.09
C ILE A 287 -27.86 -3.33 -12.70
N ILE A 288 -27.05 -2.84 -11.76
CA ILE A 288 -26.97 -3.31 -10.37
C ILE A 288 -28.16 -2.77 -9.58
N ASP A 289 -28.90 -3.66 -8.92
CA ASP A 289 -29.87 -3.26 -7.91
C ASP A 289 -29.14 -3.04 -6.58
N TRP A 290 -28.73 -1.80 -6.34
CA TRP A 290 -28.03 -1.42 -5.11
C TRP A 290 -28.87 -1.62 -3.86
N LYS A 291 -30.19 -1.46 -3.95
CA LYS A 291 -31.06 -1.66 -2.80
C LYS A 291 -31.05 -3.13 -2.40
N GLU A 292 -31.24 -4.02 -3.36
CA GLU A 292 -31.18 -5.45 -3.13
C GLU A 292 -29.76 -5.90 -2.70
N THR A 293 -28.73 -5.31 -3.28
CA THR A 293 -27.32 -5.55 -2.93
C THR A 293 -27.06 -5.18 -1.48
N TYR A 294 -27.43 -3.98 -1.03
CA TYR A 294 -27.20 -3.54 0.36
C TYR A 294 -28.04 -4.31 1.37
N VAL A 295 -29.29 -4.64 1.05
CA VAL A 295 -30.13 -5.48 1.91
C VAL A 295 -29.50 -6.86 2.05
N GLY A 296 -29.14 -7.49 0.93
CA GLY A 296 -28.48 -8.80 0.95
C GLY A 296 -27.09 -8.76 1.61
N THR A 297 -26.32 -7.69 1.45
CA THR A 297 -25.04 -7.51 2.16
C THR A 297 -25.30 -7.39 3.65
N ARG A 298 -26.27 -6.59 4.11
CA ARG A 298 -26.57 -6.44 5.53
C ARG A 298 -26.99 -7.77 6.16
N GLU A 299 -27.78 -8.57 5.45
CA GLU A 299 -28.13 -9.93 5.88
C GLU A 299 -26.91 -10.84 5.99
N LEU A 300 -25.99 -10.79 5.01
CA LEU A 300 -24.76 -11.58 5.03
C LEU A 300 -23.79 -11.11 6.11
N LEU A 301 -23.66 -9.79 6.32
CA LEU A 301 -22.84 -9.20 7.39
C LEU A 301 -23.39 -9.59 8.75
N GLY A 302 -24.71 -9.46 8.97
CA GLY A 302 -25.35 -9.90 10.20
C GLY A 302 -25.17 -11.41 10.46
N LYS A 303 -25.16 -12.24 9.41
CA LYS A 303 -24.81 -13.66 9.53
C LYS A 303 -23.37 -13.86 9.99
N VAL A 304 -22.40 -13.15 9.43
CA VAL A 304 -20.99 -13.29 9.84
C VAL A 304 -20.62 -12.44 11.08
N GLY A 305 -21.60 -11.89 11.81
CA GLY A 305 -21.37 -11.10 13.02
C GLY A 305 -20.93 -9.65 12.80
N LEU A 306 -20.93 -9.16 11.56
CA LEU A 306 -20.54 -7.80 11.19
C LEU A 306 -21.74 -6.82 11.21
N THR A 307 -21.51 -5.63 11.74
CA THR A 307 -22.50 -4.52 11.81
C THR A 307 -22.12 -3.33 10.93
N GLU A 308 -21.02 -3.46 10.20
CA GLU A 308 -20.43 -2.45 9.33
C GLU A 308 -21.43 -2.00 8.28
N ASN A 309 -21.36 -0.71 7.97
CA ASN A 309 -22.11 -0.18 6.84
C ASN A 309 -21.64 -0.89 5.55
N PRO A 310 -22.55 -1.48 4.75
CA PRO A 310 -22.21 -2.11 3.48
C PRO A 310 -21.40 -1.21 2.52
N ASN A 311 -21.49 0.12 2.67
CA ASN A 311 -20.76 1.11 1.89
C ASN A 311 -19.33 1.39 2.36
N THR A 312 -18.91 0.87 3.52
CA THR A 312 -17.55 1.08 4.02
C THR A 312 -16.54 0.44 3.08
N LEU A 313 -15.45 1.15 2.74
CA LEU A 313 -14.35 0.59 1.95
C LEU A 313 -13.64 -0.52 2.71
N VAL A 314 -13.25 -1.58 2.01
CA VAL A 314 -12.50 -2.70 2.61
C VAL A 314 -11.18 -2.22 3.21
N SER A 315 -10.51 -1.24 2.58
CA SER A 315 -9.30 -0.60 3.13
C SER A 315 -9.51 0.07 4.49
N ASN A 316 -10.75 0.38 4.87
CA ASN A 316 -11.08 1.09 6.09
C ASN A 316 -11.52 0.16 7.23
N ILE A 317 -11.54 -1.16 7.00
CA ILE A 317 -11.83 -2.17 8.02
C ILE A 317 -10.59 -3.03 8.25
N GLY A 318 -10.37 -3.46 9.49
CA GLY A 318 -9.20 -4.26 9.87
C GLY A 318 -9.21 -5.64 9.22
N VAL A 319 -8.03 -6.26 9.10
CA VAL A 319 -7.80 -7.55 8.43
C VAL A 319 -8.75 -8.66 8.93
N GLY A 320 -9.04 -8.72 10.24
CA GLY A 320 -10.03 -9.67 10.77
C GLY A 320 -11.44 -9.47 10.21
N LYS A 321 -11.91 -8.22 10.16
CA LYS A 321 -13.21 -7.91 9.53
C LYS A 321 -13.18 -8.16 8.02
N GLN A 322 -12.04 -7.93 7.37
CA GLN A 322 -11.83 -8.27 5.97
C GLN A 322 -12.01 -9.79 5.76
N GLN A 323 -11.45 -10.62 6.62
CA GLN A 323 -11.63 -12.07 6.59
C GLN A 323 -13.12 -12.46 6.69
N LEU A 324 -13.87 -11.86 7.62
CA LEU A 324 -15.32 -12.09 7.73
C LEU A 324 -16.09 -11.61 6.49
N VAL A 325 -15.67 -10.51 5.87
CA VAL A 325 -16.22 -10.03 4.59
C VAL A 325 -15.94 -11.02 3.46
N GLU A 326 -14.79 -11.68 3.45
CA GLU A 326 -14.45 -12.73 2.48
C GLU A 326 -15.29 -13.99 2.68
N ILE A 327 -15.59 -14.34 3.93
CA ILE A 327 -16.53 -15.43 4.25
C ILE A 327 -17.93 -15.03 3.78
N ALA A 328 -18.41 -13.82 4.10
CA ALA A 328 -19.69 -13.30 3.59
C ALA A 328 -19.75 -13.30 2.05
N LYS A 329 -18.64 -13.00 1.37
CA LYS A 329 -18.48 -13.08 -0.08
C LYS A 329 -18.68 -14.50 -0.59
N ALA A 330 -18.05 -15.50 0.04
CA ALA A 330 -18.24 -16.91 -0.31
C ALA A 330 -19.71 -17.34 -0.17
N LEU A 331 -20.38 -16.91 0.91
CA LEU A 331 -21.78 -17.24 1.19
C LEU A 331 -22.76 -16.65 0.17
N SER A 332 -22.43 -15.52 -0.43
CA SER A 332 -23.27 -14.91 -1.47
C SER A 332 -23.42 -15.82 -2.71
N LYS A 333 -22.51 -16.78 -2.93
CA LYS A 333 -22.42 -17.60 -4.14
C LYS A 333 -23.15 -18.96 -4.07
N LYS A 334 -23.97 -19.21 -3.03
CA LYS A 334 -24.71 -20.48 -2.83
C LYS A 334 -23.81 -21.73 -2.98
N VAL A 335 -22.74 -21.77 -2.18
CA VAL A 335 -21.74 -22.84 -2.20
C VAL A 335 -22.29 -24.16 -1.64
N ARG A 336 -21.83 -25.29 -2.18
CA ARG A 336 -22.10 -26.65 -1.65
C ARG A 336 -20.92 -27.22 -0.84
N LEU A 337 -19.72 -26.74 -1.12
CA LEU A 337 -18.47 -27.05 -0.43
C LEU A 337 -17.81 -25.72 -0.05
N LEU A 338 -17.51 -25.55 1.23
CA LEU A 338 -16.80 -24.41 1.78
C LEU A 338 -15.47 -24.90 2.36
N ILE A 339 -14.35 -24.48 1.78
CA ILE A 339 -13.01 -24.77 2.29
C ILE A 339 -12.49 -23.50 2.95
N LEU A 340 -12.10 -23.61 4.21
CA LEU A 340 -11.64 -22.49 5.03
C LEU A 340 -10.23 -22.81 5.52
N ASP A 341 -9.26 -22.02 5.06
CA ASP A 341 -7.87 -22.15 5.46
C ASP A 341 -7.53 -21.14 6.55
N GLU A 342 -7.28 -21.62 7.75
CA GLU A 342 -7.09 -20.86 9.00
C GLU A 342 -7.98 -19.61 9.12
N PRO A 343 -9.30 -19.73 8.95
CA PRO A 343 -10.19 -18.58 8.76
C PRO A 343 -10.31 -17.67 9.98
N THR A 344 -9.82 -18.13 11.14
CA THR A 344 -9.87 -17.42 12.41
C THR A 344 -8.52 -16.79 12.78
N ALA A 345 -7.46 -16.96 11.97
CA ALA A 345 -6.11 -16.46 12.29
C ALA A 345 -6.07 -14.95 12.49
N ALA A 346 -6.90 -14.21 11.74
CA ALA A 346 -7.05 -12.76 11.85
C ALA A 346 -8.25 -12.30 12.71
N LEU A 347 -9.05 -13.23 13.27
CA LEU A 347 -10.29 -12.94 14.01
C LEU A 347 -10.06 -12.88 15.53
N ASN A 348 -10.85 -12.06 16.23
CA ASN A 348 -10.93 -12.11 17.70
C ASN A 348 -11.78 -13.32 18.16
N GLU A 349 -11.86 -13.58 19.46
CA GLU A 349 -12.54 -14.78 19.98
C GLU A 349 -14.06 -14.77 19.76
N ASP A 350 -14.72 -13.61 19.90
CA ASP A 350 -16.16 -13.48 19.64
C ASP A 350 -16.47 -13.70 18.15
N ASP A 351 -15.65 -13.13 17.26
CA ASP A 351 -15.76 -13.28 15.81
C ASP A 351 -15.45 -14.72 15.36
N SER A 352 -14.49 -15.37 16.02
CA SER A 352 -14.20 -16.80 15.81
C SER A 352 -15.38 -17.66 16.25
N GLU A 353 -15.95 -17.43 17.44
CA GLU A 353 -17.11 -18.18 17.92
C GLU A 353 -18.33 -17.99 17.01
N ASN A 354 -18.58 -16.75 16.57
CA ASN A 354 -19.62 -16.45 15.61
C ASN A 354 -19.41 -17.21 14.30
N LEU A 355 -18.17 -17.23 13.76
CA LEU A 355 -17.85 -18.00 12.58
C LEU A 355 -18.12 -19.50 12.77
N LEU A 356 -17.72 -20.06 13.92
CA LEU A 356 -17.91 -21.48 14.22
C LEU A 356 -19.39 -21.85 14.35
N GLN A 357 -20.20 -21.01 15.02
CA GLN A 357 -21.65 -21.17 15.06
C GLN A 357 -22.25 -21.13 13.66
N LEU A 358 -21.75 -20.22 12.81
CA LEU A 358 -22.18 -20.11 11.43
C LEU A 358 -21.86 -21.37 10.63
N MET A 359 -20.69 -21.97 10.83
CA MET A 359 -20.32 -23.24 10.20
C MET A 359 -21.29 -24.36 10.60
N LEU A 360 -21.70 -24.42 11.88
CA LEU A 360 -22.71 -25.38 12.34
C LEU A 360 -24.07 -25.13 11.68
N GLU A 361 -24.48 -23.88 11.47
CA GLU A 361 -25.68 -23.54 10.71
C GLU A 361 -25.58 -23.95 9.24
N PHE A 362 -24.44 -23.73 8.59
CA PHE A 362 -24.21 -24.14 7.19
C PHE A 362 -24.28 -25.64 7.01
N LYS A 363 -23.70 -26.38 7.95
CA LYS A 363 -23.81 -27.83 8.01
C LYS A 363 -25.27 -28.28 8.12
N LYS A 364 -26.09 -27.64 8.97
CA LYS A 364 -27.55 -27.92 9.05
C LYS A 364 -28.28 -27.65 7.74
N GLN A 365 -27.79 -26.69 6.94
CA GLN A 365 -28.32 -26.36 5.61
C GLN A 365 -27.79 -27.28 4.50
N GLY A 366 -26.95 -28.27 4.82
CA GLY A 366 -26.42 -29.26 3.87
C GLY A 366 -25.17 -28.81 3.12
N ILE A 367 -24.48 -27.78 3.59
CA ILE A 367 -23.18 -27.36 3.04
C ILE A 367 -22.08 -28.20 3.67
N ALA A 368 -21.23 -28.81 2.85
CA ALA A 368 -20.02 -29.49 3.33
C ALA A 368 -18.95 -28.45 3.66
N CYS A 369 -18.37 -28.52 4.85
CA CYS A 369 -17.31 -27.61 5.29
C CYS A 369 -16.01 -28.38 5.54
N ILE A 370 -14.90 -27.88 5.01
CA ILE A 370 -13.54 -28.33 5.34
C ILE A 370 -12.86 -27.16 6.07
N LEU A 371 -12.53 -27.36 7.33
CA LEU A 371 -11.78 -26.42 8.15
C LEU A 371 -10.33 -26.88 8.26
N ILE A 372 -9.39 -26.05 7.86
CA ILE A 372 -7.96 -26.23 8.12
C ILE A 372 -7.63 -25.26 9.25
N SER A 373 -7.23 -25.77 10.41
CA SER A 373 -6.90 -24.93 11.57
C SER A 373 -5.98 -25.68 12.51
N HIS A 374 -5.05 -24.93 13.12
CA HIS A 374 -4.25 -25.42 14.23
C HIS A 374 -4.87 -25.10 15.61
N LYS A 375 -6.04 -24.43 15.64
CA LYS A 375 -6.75 -24.06 16.88
C LYS A 375 -7.79 -25.09 17.26
N LEU A 376 -7.52 -25.82 18.33
CA LEU A 376 -8.22 -27.06 18.64
C LEU A 376 -9.59 -26.91 19.28
N ASN A 377 -9.77 -25.84 20.04
CA ASN A 377 -11.07 -25.41 20.55
C ASN A 377 -12.05 -25.15 19.41
N GLU A 378 -11.57 -24.61 18.29
CA GLU A 378 -12.38 -24.37 17.10
C GLU A 378 -12.73 -25.68 16.41
N VAL A 379 -11.72 -26.51 16.14
CA VAL A 379 -11.86 -27.83 15.51
C VAL A 379 -12.83 -28.71 16.29
N SER A 380 -12.69 -28.79 17.61
CA SER A 380 -13.50 -29.65 18.48
C SER A 380 -14.97 -29.22 18.54
N LYS A 381 -15.25 -27.92 18.37
CA LYS A 381 -16.61 -27.38 18.44
C LYS A 381 -17.45 -27.68 17.20
N VAL A 382 -16.85 -27.68 16.00
CA VAL A 382 -17.62 -27.67 14.74
C VAL A 382 -17.50 -28.93 13.90
N SER A 383 -16.42 -29.69 14.10
CA SER A 383 -16.07 -30.82 13.22
C SER A 383 -16.92 -32.05 13.51
N ASP A 384 -17.38 -32.72 12.46
CA ASP A 384 -17.94 -34.08 12.56
C ASP A 384 -16.86 -35.15 12.59
N SER A 385 -15.79 -34.89 11.85
CA SER A 385 -14.61 -35.73 11.77
C SER A 385 -13.41 -34.82 11.74
N VAL A 386 -12.36 -35.19 12.47
CA VAL A 386 -11.08 -34.47 12.47
C VAL A 386 -10.05 -35.38 11.85
N THR A 387 -9.51 -34.97 10.70
CA THR A 387 -8.40 -35.67 10.07
C THR A 387 -7.11 -34.97 10.46
N ILE A 388 -6.29 -35.63 11.28
CA ILE A 388 -4.99 -35.10 11.67
C ILE A 388 -3.99 -35.43 10.56
N LEU A 389 -3.42 -34.40 9.97
CA LEU A 389 -2.36 -34.51 8.98
C LEU A 389 -1.03 -34.14 9.64
N ARG A 390 -0.04 -35.02 9.55
CA ARG A 390 1.34 -34.76 9.97
C ARG A 390 2.26 -35.41 8.95
N ASP A 391 3.30 -34.69 8.54
CA ASP A 391 4.26 -35.15 7.54
C ASP A 391 3.63 -35.56 6.19
N GLY A 392 2.59 -34.82 5.76
CA GLY A 392 1.85 -35.10 4.51
C GLY A 392 1.00 -36.38 4.51
N LYS A 393 0.91 -37.06 5.67
CA LYS A 393 0.14 -38.30 5.84
C LYS A 393 -1.04 -38.06 6.77
N THR A 394 -2.13 -38.78 6.54
CA THR A 394 -3.21 -38.92 7.52
C THR A 394 -2.73 -39.77 8.68
N ILE A 395 -2.55 -39.15 9.85
CA ILE A 395 -2.16 -39.84 11.08
C ILE A 395 -3.34 -40.62 11.61
N GLU A 396 -4.47 -39.94 11.78
CA GLU A 396 -5.73 -40.54 12.14
C GLU A 396 -6.89 -39.67 11.67
N THR A 397 -8.06 -40.28 11.52
CA THR A 397 -9.32 -39.56 11.36
C THR A 397 -10.21 -39.95 12.51
N LEU A 398 -10.46 -38.97 13.36
CA LEU A 398 -11.27 -39.10 14.57
C LEU A 398 -12.73 -38.83 14.21
N ASP A 399 -13.65 -39.69 14.66
CA ASP A 399 -15.09 -39.45 14.53
C ASP A 399 -15.56 -38.75 15.81
N MET A 400 -15.76 -37.43 15.72
CA MET A 400 -16.13 -36.58 16.86
C MET A 400 -17.51 -36.92 17.43
N ARG A 401 -18.32 -37.74 16.74
CA ARG A 401 -19.66 -38.16 17.18
C ARG A 401 -19.66 -39.48 17.95
N LYS A 402 -18.60 -40.28 17.85
CA LYS A 402 -18.51 -41.63 18.44
C LYS A 402 -17.38 -41.77 19.46
N ASP A 403 -16.28 -41.09 19.22
CA ASP A 403 -15.08 -41.19 20.04
C ASP A 403 -15.10 -40.11 21.14
N ASN A 404 -14.61 -40.42 22.35
CA ASN A 404 -14.48 -39.43 23.43
C ASN A 404 -13.20 -38.61 23.20
N VAL A 405 -13.22 -37.78 22.15
CA VAL A 405 -12.06 -37.02 21.67
C VAL A 405 -11.84 -35.80 22.55
N THR A 406 -10.76 -35.81 23.34
CA THR A 406 -10.29 -34.65 24.09
C THR A 406 -9.41 -33.78 23.19
N GLU A 407 -9.37 -32.46 23.44
CA GLU A 407 -8.37 -31.58 22.82
C GLU A 407 -6.98 -32.19 22.98
N ASP A 408 -6.70 -32.73 24.17
CA ASP A 408 -5.44 -33.41 24.50
C ASP A 408 -5.06 -34.55 23.55
N LEU A 409 -6.05 -35.30 23.06
CA LEU A 409 -5.85 -36.37 22.09
C LEU A 409 -5.51 -35.81 20.70
N ILE A 410 -6.18 -34.72 20.29
CA ILE A 410 -5.90 -34.06 19.02
C ILE A 410 -4.54 -33.35 19.08
N ILE A 411 -4.20 -32.69 20.20
CA ILE A 411 -2.87 -32.13 20.46
C ILE A 411 -1.83 -33.24 20.48
N SER A 412 -2.13 -34.40 21.07
CA SER A 412 -1.25 -35.58 21.03
C SER A 412 -0.99 -36.05 19.60
N GLY A 413 -2.04 -36.12 18.77
CA GLY A 413 -1.93 -36.46 17.35
C GLY A 413 -1.17 -35.42 16.54
N MET A 414 -1.36 -34.12 16.83
CA MET A 414 -0.75 -32.99 16.13
C MET A 414 0.69 -32.69 16.58
N VAL A 415 0.94 -32.71 17.88
CA VAL A 415 2.12 -32.15 18.58
C VAL A 415 2.74 -33.14 19.57
N GLY A 416 1.90 -33.99 20.17
CA GLY A 416 2.27 -34.94 21.21
C GLY A 416 2.04 -34.52 22.67
N ARG A 417 1.40 -33.36 23.02
CA ARG A 417 1.20 -32.83 24.44
C ARG A 417 0.50 -31.42 24.59
N ASP A 418 -0.26 -31.09 25.68
CA ASP A 418 -1.47 -30.17 25.79
C ASP A 418 -1.44 -28.74 26.46
N LEU A 419 -2.47 -27.82 26.26
CA LEU A 419 -2.76 -26.49 26.98
C LEU A 419 -4.06 -25.62 26.62
N THR A 420 -4.59 -24.73 27.53
CA THR A 420 -5.89 -23.92 27.46
C THR A 420 -5.90 -22.36 27.81
N SER A 421 -6.70 -21.50 27.09
CA SER A 421 -7.30 -20.10 27.32
C SER A 421 -6.52 -18.71 27.26
N ARG A 422 -7.13 -17.58 26.75
CA ARG A 422 -6.43 -16.31 26.29
C ARG A 422 -6.73 -14.86 26.87
N TYR A 423 -7.87 -14.44 27.47
CA TYR A 423 -8.03 -13.05 28.09
C TYR A 423 -8.75 -12.98 29.48
N PRO A 424 -8.40 -12.07 30.42
CA PRO A 424 -9.01 -11.96 31.77
C PRO A 424 -10.20 -10.98 31.86
N GLU A 425 -11.23 -11.28 32.66
CA GLU A 425 -12.40 -10.40 32.89
C GLU A 425 -12.13 -9.21 33.86
N ARG A 426 -12.76 -8.04 33.63
CA ARG A 426 -12.69 -6.84 34.53
C ARG A 426 -14.02 -6.05 34.60
N HIS A 427 -14.29 -5.46 35.77
CA HIS A 427 -15.28 -4.38 35.97
C HIS A 427 -14.59 -3.08 36.42
N ALA A 428 -14.88 -1.94 35.77
CA ALA A 428 -14.17 -0.68 35.96
C ALA A 428 -14.88 0.28 36.95
N ASN A 429 -14.11 0.89 37.86
CA ASN A 429 -14.56 1.95 38.77
C ASN A 429 -13.79 3.24 38.46
N ILE A 430 -14.37 4.10 37.60
CA ILE A 430 -13.71 5.30 37.06
C ILE A 430 -13.99 6.53 37.95
N GLY A 431 -12.94 7.20 38.42
CA GLY A 431 -12.99 8.37 39.29
C GLY A 431 -12.83 9.72 38.58
N GLU A 432 -12.29 10.71 39.31
CA GLU A 432 -12.02 12.08 38.84
C GLU A 432 -10.87 12.14 37.80
N VAL A 433 -10.79 13.24 37.03
CA VAL A 433 -9.70 13.46 36.05
C VAL A 433 -8.35 13.58 36.76
N ILE A 434 -7.41 12.69 36.42
CA ILE A 434 -6.03 12.69 36.95
C ILE A 434 -5.07 13.41 36.00
N LEU A 435 -5.29 13.35 34.68
CA LEU A 435 -4.46 14.00 33.66
C LEU A 435 -5.32 14.69 32.60
N GLU A 436 -4.97 15.90 32.24
CA GLU A 436 -5.54 16.63 31.11
C GLU A 436 -4.42 17.23 30.24
N VAL A 437 -4.53 17.02 28.92
CA VAL A 437 -3.63 17.48 27.87
C VAL A 437 -4.41 18.46 27.01
N LYS A 438 -3.97 19.74 26.97
CA LYS A 438 -4.66 20.81 26.22
C LYS A 438 -3.77 21.43 25.15
N ASP A 439 -4.32 21.53 23.94
CA ASP A 439 -3.71 22.15 22.76
C ASP A 439 -2.27 21.71 22.46
N TRP A 440 -1.97 20.44 22.77
CA TRP A 440 -0.62 19.91 22.73
C TRP A 440 -0.11 19.82 21.30
N THR A 441 0.95 20.57 21.03
CA THR A 441 1.53 20.73 19.70
C THR A 441 3.03 20.50 19.80
N VAL A 442 3.55 19.63 18.94
CA VAL A 442 4.94 19.16 18.96
C VAL A 442 5.51 19.26 17.56
N TYR A 443 6.70 19.84 17.44
CA TYR A 443 7.41 19.93 16.17
C TYR A 443 8.53 18.87 16.10
N HIS A 444 8.89 18.50 14.89
CA HIS A 444 9.89 17.47 14.63
C HIS A 444 11.30 17.93 15.06
N GLU A 445 12.08 17.03 15.67
CA GLU A 445 13.41 17.33 16.23
C GLU A 445 14.38 17.95 15.21
N HIS A 446 14.42 17.36 14.01
CA HIS A 446 15.33 17.82 12.95
C HIS A 446 14.68 18.80 11.95
N HIS A 447 13.35 18.93 11.91
CA HIS A 447 12.64 19.80 10.94
C HIS A 447 11.73 20.82 11.65
N ALA A 448 12.20 22.07 11.75
CA ALA A 448 11.67 23.05 12.71
C ALA A 448 10.23 23.46 12.39
N ASP A 449 9.85 23.37 11.12
CA ASP A 449 8.54 23.78 10.62
C ASP A 449 7.52 22.62 10.58
N ARG A 450 7.98 21.37 10.78
CA ARG A 450 7.12 20.18 10.69
C ARG A 450 6.43 19.94 12.03
N LYS A 451 5.12 20.23 12.08
CA LYS A 451 4.25 19.80 13.18
C LYS A 451 4.01 18.29 13.10
N VAL A 452 4.44 17.57 14.13
CA VAL A 452 4.17 16.14 14.33
C VAL A 452 2.83 15.96 15.03
N LEU A 453 2.55 16.79 16.03
CA LEU A 453 1.27 16.88 16.72
C LEU A 453 0.72 18.29 16.59
N ASN A 454 -0.58 18.44 16.39
CA ASN A 454 -1.19 19.75 16.22
C ASN A 454 -2.50 19.84 17.01
N GLN A 455 -2.45 20.58 18.12
CA GLN A 455 -3.59 20.90 18.99
C GLN A 455 -4.31 19.65 19.49
N VAL A 456 -3.54 18.69 20.01
CA VAL A 456 -4.08 17.47 20.59
C VAL A 456 -4.70 17.80 21.96
N ASN A 457 -5.93 17.34 22.16
CA ASN A 457 -6.70 17.54 23.38
C ASN A 457 -7.21 16.18 23.89
N MET A 458 -6.86 15.79 25.13
CA MET A 458 -7.29 14.52 25.75
C MET A 458 -7.26 14.58 27.29
N ASN A 459 -7.95 13.66 27.96
CA ASN A 459 -7.88 13.51 29.41
C ASN A 459 -7.97 12.03 29.86
N ILE A 460 -7.47 11.75 31.07
CA ILE A 460 -7.46 10.43 31.73
C ILE A 460 -7.99 10.61 33.16
N ARG A 461 -8.81 9.67 33.64
CA ARG A 461 -9.39 9.62 34.99
C ARG A 461 -8.73 8.58 35.88
N ARG A 462 -8.89 8.71 37.20
CA ARG A 462 -8.40 7.72 38.18
C ARG A 462 -9.08 6.37 37.96
N GLY A 463 -8.28 5.31 37.88
CA GLY A 463 -8.75 3.96 37.60
C GLY A 463 -9.26 3.72 36.18
N GLU A 464 -9.05 4.69 35.27
CA GLU A 464 -9.39 4.58 33.85
C GLU A 464 -8.18 4.09 33.04
N ILE A 465 -8.44 3.16 32.12
CA ILE A 465 -7.52 2.77 31.06
C ILE A 465 -7.98 3.49 29.78
N VAL A 466 -7.24 4.48 29.31
CA VAL A 466 -7.52 5.22 28.07
C VAL A 466 -6.65 4.69 26.94
N GLY A 467 -7.25 4.36 25.80
CA GLY A 467 -6.60 3.91 24.59
C GLY A 467 -6.35 5.03 23.59
N ILE A 468 -5.23 5.00 22.89
CA ILE A 468 -5.03 5.80 21.67
C ILE A 468 -4.89 4.86 20.48
N ALA A 469 -5.89 4.91 19.60
CA ALA A 469 -5.92 4.18 18.34
C ALA A 469 -5.60 5.12 17.17
N GLY A 470 -5.06 4.58 16.10
CA GLY A 470 -4.68 5.34 14.90
C GLY A 470 -3.79 4.48 14.02
N LEU A 471 -3.72 4.82 12.73
CA LEU A 471 -2.77 4.16 11.81
C LEU A 471 -1.34 4.33 12.33
N MET A 472 -0.43 3.48 11.86
CA MET A 472 0.99 3.69 12.11
C MET A 472 1.40 5.09 11.55
N GLY A 473 2.34 5.77 12.21
CA GLY A 473 2.66 7.17 11.89
C GLY A 473 1.58 8.23 12.20
N ALA A 474 0.47 7.86 12.86
CA ALA A 474 -0.57 8.84 13.24
C ALA A 474 -0.12 9.86 14.31
N GLY A 475 1.01 9.63 15.00
CA GLY A 475 1.54 10.50 16.07
C GLY A 475 1.39 9.93 17.49
N ARG A 476 1.16 8.61 17.65
CA ARG A 476 0.79 7.98 18.93
C ARG A 476 1.98 7.93 19.90
N THR A 477 3.07 7.31 19.49
CA THR A 477 4.33 7.21 20.25
C THR A 477 4.94 8.60 20.46
N GLU A 478 4.86 9.48 19.46
CA GLU A 478 5.35 10.85 19.56
C GLU A 478 4.56 11.68 20.59
N LEU A 479 3.25 11.44 20.74
CA LEU A 479 2.46 12.02 21.82
C LEU A 479 2.90 11.49 23.18
N ALA A 480 3.05 10.17 23.35
CA ALA A 480 3.51 9.59 24.60
C ALA A 480 4.89 10.09 25.03
N MET A 481 5.87 10.04 24.14
CA MET A 481 7.25 10.44 24.41
C MET A 481 7.39 11.95 24.63
N SER A 482 6.58 12.78 23.95
CA SER A 482 6.60 14.23 24.19
C SER A 482 6.00 14.61 25.55
N ILE A 483 5.00 13.87 26.05
CA ILE A 483 4.44 14.03 27.40
C ILE A 483 5.41 13.48 28.46
N PHE A 484 6.11 12.38 28.16
CA PHE A 484 7.09 11.75 29.03
C PHE A 484 8.47 12.41 28.92
N GLY A 485 8.61 13.57 29.56
CA GLY A 485 9.90 14.24 29.74
C GLY A 485 10.43 14.97 28.50
N LYS A 486 9.55 15.28 27.54
CA LYS A 486 9.91 15.86 26.23
C LYS A 486 10.98 15.03 25.50
N SER A 487 10.88 13.71 25.63
CA SER A 487 11.83 12.74 25.03
C SER A 487 11.68 12.63 23.51
N TYR A 488 10.65 13.27 22.94
CA TYR A 488 10.49 13.42 21.51
C TYR A 488 10.05 14.84 21.14
N GLY A 489 10.66 15.39 20.10
CA GLY A 489 10.24 16.63 19.46
C GLY A 489 10.77 17.91 20.12
N ARG A 490 10.57 19.04 19.43
CA ARG A 490 10.97 20.39 19.87
C ARG A 490 9.80 21.37 19.79
N ASN A 491 10.00 22.57 20.34
CA ASN A 491 9.00 23.65 20.33
C ASN A 491 7.63 23.19 20.85
N ILE A 492 7.64 22.40 21.93
CA ILE A 492 6.44 21.82 22.51
C ILE A 492 5.62 22.93 23.18
N THR A 493 4.35 23.05 22.80
CA THR A 493 3.40 24.04 23.30
C THR A 493 2.09 23.35 23.70
N GLY A 494 1.33 23.97 24.61
CA GLY A 494 0.15 23.38 25.23
C GLY A 494 0.28 23.31 26.76
N GLN A 495 -0.69 22.68 27.42
CA GLN A 495 -0.71 22.54 28.88
C GLN A 495 -0.89 21.08 29.30
N LEU A 496 -0.11 20.66 30.30
CA LEU A 496 -0.31 19.42 31.06
C LEU A 496 -0.84 19.79 32.44
N ILE A 497 -1.97 19.20 32.83
CA ILE A 497 -2.62 19.44 34.11
C ILE A 497 -2.79 18.10 34.81
N LYS A 498 -2.19 17.94 35.99
CA LYS A 498 -2.31 16.74 36.83
C LYS A 498 -3.01 17.09 38.14
N ASP A 499 -4.05 16.33 38.50
CA ASP A 499 -4.85 16.57 39.72
C ASP A 499 -5.33 18.04 39.83
N GLY A 500 -5.74 18.62 38.70
CA GLY A 500 -6.20 20.02 38.61
C GLY A 500 -5.09 21.09 38.68
N LYS A 501 -3.82 20.70 38.80
CA LYS A 501 -2.66 21.62 38.86
C LYS A 501 -1.83 21.54 37.58
N PRO A 502 -1.48 22.67 36.94
CA PRO A 502 -0.55 22.68 35.83
C PRO A 502 0.82 22.14 36.25
N ILE A 503 1.40 21.26 35.44
CA ILE A 503 2.73 20.68 35.64
C ILE A 503 3.59 20.86 34.39
N GLN A 504 4.90 20.67 34.56
CA GLN A 504 5.85 20.58 33.44
C GLN A 504 6.63 19.27 33.56
N ASN A 505 6.91 18.63 32.42
CA ASN A 505 7.74 17.44 32.33
C ASN A 505 8.87 17.73 31.34
N ASN A 506 9.82 18.61 31.69
CA ASN A 506 10.91 19.01 30.79
C ASN A 506 12.05 18.00 30.71
N SER A 507 12.05 17.00 31.61
CA SER A 507 12.98 15.88 31.59
C SER A 507 12.29 14.60 32.04
N VAL A 508 12.88 13.45 31.70
CA VAL A 508 12.40 12.14 32.18
C VAL A 508 12.37 12.08 33.71
N THR A 509 13.39 12.64 34.38
CA THR A 509 13.44 12.71 35.85
C THR A 509 12.27 13.50 36.43
N GLU A 510 11.94 14.65 35.84
CA GLU A 510 10.81 15.49 36.28
C GLU A 510 9.47 14.76 36.03
N ALA A 511 9.32 14.07 34.90
CA ALA A 511 8.14 13.25 34.62
C ALA A 511 7.96 12.14 35.67
N ILE A 512 9.03 11.46 36.05
CA ILE A 512 9.00 10.43 37.11
C ILE A 512 8.63 11.04 38.47
N GLN A 513 9.20 12.20 38.83
CA GLN A 513 8.85 12.92 40.07
C GLN A 513 7.39 13.38 40.09
N ASN A 514 6.84 13.74 38.93
CA ASN A 514 5.42 14.06 38.75
C ASN A 514 4.52 12.81 38.66
N GLY A 515 5.09 11.61 38.82
CA GLY A 515 4.34 10.35 38.90
C GLY A 515 4.03 9.70 37.55
N PHE A 516 4.79 9.97 36.49
CA PHE A 516 4.64 9.29 35.20
C PHE A 516 5.58 8.09 35.08
N ALA A 517 5.11 7.03 34.41
CA ALA A 517 5.95 5.96 33.90
C ALA A 517 5.67 5.74 32.41
N TYR A 518 6.70 5.32 31.66
CA TYR A 518 6.59 5.02 30.24
C TYR A 518 7.20 3.65 29.93
N VAL A 519 6.34 2.70 29.56
CA VAL A 519 6.72 1.40 29.02
C VAL A 519 6.76 1.54 27.51
N THR A 520 7.96 1.45 26.96
CA THR A 520 8.26 1.62 25.54
C THR A 520 7.85 0.41 24.70
N GLU A 521 7.54 0.67 23.42
CA GLU A 521 7.35 -0.36 22.39
C GLU A 521 8.64 -1.18 22.18
N ASP A 522 9.81 -0.52 22.14
CA ASP A 522 11.10 -1.20 22.03
C ASP A 522 11.71 -1.50 23.41
N ARG A 523 11.24 -2.61 24.00
CA ARG A 523 11.73 -3.09 25.30
C ARG A 523 13.23 -3.40 25.32
N LYS A 524 13.86 -3.68 24.17
CA LYS A 524 15.27 -4.10 24.11
C LYS A 524 16.19 -2.90 24.04
N GLU A 525 15.82 -1.89 23.27
CA GLU A 525 16.64 -0.68 23.07
C GLU A 525 16.44 0.33 24.21
N TYR A 526 15.18 0.61 24.60
CA TYR A 526 14.88 1.66 25.58
C TYR A 526 14.38 1.12 26.93
N GLY A 527 13.89 -0.13 26.98
CA GLY A 527 13.22 -0.68 28.18
C GLY A 527 14.16 -1.34 29.19
N LEU A 528 15.08 -2.18 28.73
CA LEU A 528 15.88 -3.12 29.54
C LEU A 528 17.38 -2.96 29.31
N ILE A 529 18.15 -3.27 30.35
CA ILE A 529 19.59 -3.51 30.25
C ILE A 529 19.79 -5.02 30.13
N LEU A 530 19.81 -5.55 28.90
CA LEU A 530 19.76 -6.99 28.63
C LEU A 530 20.96 -7.77 29.18
N MET A 531 22.11 -7.11 29.33
CA MET A 531 23.33 -7.73 29.87
C MET A 531 23.28 -7.92 31.39
N ASP A 532 22.45 -7.14 32.08
CA ASP A 532 22.25 -7.21 33.52
C ASP A 532 21.16 -8.22 33.91
N ASP A 533 21.15 -8.56 35.20
CA ASP A 533 20.19 -9.47 35.79
C ASP A 533 18.81 -8.83 36.04
N ILE A 534 17.84 -9.68 36.39
CA ILE A 534 16.46 -9.26 36.70
C ILE A 534 16.46 -8.28 37.88
N LYS A 535 17.26 -8.55 38.93
CA LYS A 535 17.35 -7.73 40.14
C LYS A 535 17.67 -6.27 39.81
N ARG A 536 18.75 -6.04 39.06
CA ARG A 536 19.22 -4.70 38.67
C ARG A 536 18.26 -4.01 37.72
N ASN A 537 17.61 -4.75 36.83
CA ASN A 537 16.61 -4.16 35.94
C ASN A 537 15.38 -3.65 36.71
N ILE A 538 14.89 -4.40 37.69
CA ILE A 538 13.72 -4.04 38.50
C ILE A 538 14.01 -2.84 39.41
N SER A 539 15.18 -2.79 40.05
CA SER A 539 15.52 -1.73 41.01
C SER A 539 15.86 -0.39 40.37
N LEU A 540 16.28 -0.37 39.10
CA LEU A 540 16.95 0.76 38.43
C LEU A 540 16.19 2.10 38.51
N THR A 541 14.88 2.08 38.29
CA THR A 541 14.02 3.29 38.28
C THR A 541 13.62 3.77 39.67
N GLY A 542 13.88 2.96 40.71
CA GLY A 542 13.54 3.27 42.10
C GLY A 542 14.75 3.19 43.05
N LEU A 543 15.98 3.30 42.54
CA LEU A 543 17.20 3.16 43.34
C LEU A 543 17.25 4.14 44.53
N ASN A 544 16.68 5.34 44.38
CA ASN A 544 16.57 6.32 45.46
C ASN A 544 15.82 5.80 46.71
N LYS A 545 14.92 4.82 46.54
CA LYS A 545 14.20 4.14 47.65
C LYS A 545 15.06 3.08 48.33
N LEU A 546 16.14 2.64 47.68
CA LEU A 546 17.03 1.55 48.11
C LEU A 546 18.44 2.03 48.49
N THR A 547 18.70 3.33 48.37
CA THR A 547 19.99 3.94 48.70
C THR A 547 20.00 4.53 50.10
N ARG A 548 21.06 4.23 50.87
CA ARG A 548 21.41 4.98 52.09
C ARG A 548 22.62 5.86 51.78
N GLY A 549 22.38 7.15 51.55
CA GLY A 549 23.40 8.05 51.00
C GLY A 549 23.67 7.72 49.53
N VAL A 550 24.89 7.31 49.19
CA VAL A 550 25.31 6.94 47.81
C VAL A 550 25.39 5.42 47.58
N VAL A 551 25.15 4.61 48.61
CA VAL A 551 25.32 3.15 48.56
C VAL A 551 23.96 2.48 48.45
N VAL A 552 23.79 1.60 47.46
CA VAL A 552 22.60 0.76 47.27
C VAL A 552 22.61 -0.36 48.31
N ASN A 553 21.50 -0.53 49.04
CA ASN A 553 21.33 -1.62 49.97
C ASN A 553 20.95 -2.91 49.22
N GLU A 554 21.95 -3.73 48.90
CA GLU A 554 21.76 -4.97 48.14
C GLU A 554 20.76 -5.94 48.80
N ARG A 555 20.64 -5.94 50.13
CA ARG A 555 19.68 -6.82 50.83
C ARG A 555 18.25 -6.40 50.55
N GLU A 556 17.97 -5.09 50.64
CA GLU A 556 16.64 -4.55 50.30
C GLU A 556 16.36 -4.70 48.79
N GLU A 557 17.38 -4.55 47.94
CA GLU A 557 17.27 -4.77 46.50
C GLU A 557 16.87 -6.22 46.15
N VAL A 558 17.47 -7.21 46.82
CA VAL A 558 17.10 -8.63 46.67
C VAL A 558 15.66 -8.88 47.11
N VAL A 559 15.23 -8.29 48.24
CA VAL A 559 13.85 -8.44 48.75
C VAL A 559 12.83 -7.92 47.73
N VAL A 560 13.05 -6.71 47.21
CA VAL A 560 12.16 -6.11 46.19
C VAL A 560 12.13 -6.93 44.91
N ALA A 561 13.29 -7.40 44.44
CA ALA A 561 13.36 -8.18 43.21
C ALA A 561 12.64 -9.53 43.33
N GLU A 562 12.74 -10.22 44.47
CA GLU A 562 12.00 -11.47 44.71
C GLU A 562 10.49 -11.22 44.83
N GLU A 563 10.08 -10.15 45.50
CA GLU A 563 8.67 -9.78 45.62
C GLU A 563 8.05 -9.43 44.25
N MET A 564 8.77 -8.68 43.42
CA MET A 564 8.36 -8.35 42.05
C MET A 564 8.35 -9.59 41.14
N LYS A 565 9.38 -10.44 41.20
CA LYS A 565 9.42 -11.72 40.47
C LYS A 565 8.19 -12.58 40.79
N LYS A 566 7.81 -12.66 42.07
CA LYS A 566 6.64 -13.42 42.53
C LYS A 566 5.32 -12.79 42.10
N SER A 567 5.13 -11.49 42.37
CA SER A 567 3.88 -10.77 42.11
C SER A 567 3.58 -10.55 40.62
N MET A 568 4.60 -10.64 39.77
CA MET A 568 4.53 -10.50 38.31
C MET A 568 4.66 -11.84 37.59
N ASN A 569 4.78 -12.95 38.33
CA ASN A 569 4.94 -14.31 37.81
C ASN A 569 6.06 -14.42 36.75
N ILE A 570 7.24 -13.88 37.07
CA ILE A 570 8.42 -13.95 36.20
C ILE A 570 9.06 -15.33 36.33
N LYS A 571 8.99 -16.12 35.26
CA LYS A 571 9.55 -17.48 35.19
C LYS A 571 11.06 -17.41 34.95
N ALA A 572 11.84 -17.46 36.02
CA ALA A 572 13.30 -17.49 35.98
C ALA A 572 13.88 -18.32 37.15
N PRO A 573 15.02 -19.02 36.95
CA PRO A 573 15.64 -19.83 38.01
C PRO A 573 16.09 -19.00 39.22
N SER A 574 16.50 -17.74 39.00
CA SER A 574 16.92 -16.80 40.04
C SER A 574 16.77 -15.35 39.55
N ILE A 575 16.66 -14.39 40.47
CA ILE A 575 16.74 -12.95 40.17
C ILE A 575 18.11 -12.53 39.59
N LEU A 576 19.13 -13.38 39.70
CA LEU A 576 20.46 -13.18 39.12
C LEU A 576 20.56 -13.64 37.65
N GLN A 577 19.47 -14.18 37.08
CA GLN A 577 19.41 -14.55 35.68
C GLN A 577 19.52 -13.29 34.80
N LYS A 578 20.40 -13.33 33.78
CA LYS A 578 20.49 -12.25 32.78
C LYS A 578 19.15 -12.06 32.06
N THR A 579 18.69 -10.83 31.99
CA THR A 579 17.38 -10.49 31.41
C THR A 579 17.31 -10.80 29.91
N GLY A 580 18.43 -10.65 29.19
CA GLY A 580 18.53 -11.01 27.76
C GLY A 580 18.25 -12.49 27.45
N ASN A 581 18.40 -13.37 28.43
CA ASN A 581 18.17 -14.82 28.28
C ASN A 581 16.72 -15.23 28.60
N LEU A 582 15.85 -14.30 28.99
CA LEU A 582 14.44 -14.59 29.24
C LEU A 582 13.62 -14.58 27.94
N SER A 583 12.53 -15.33 27.92
CA SER A 583 11.50 -15.24 26.87
C SER A 583 10.90 -13.82 26.80
N GLY A 584 10.38 -13.42 25.63
CA GLY A 584 9.76 -12.10 25.43
C GLY A 584 8.71 -11.71 26.47
N GLY A 585 7.80 -12.62 26.85
CA GLY A 585 6.80 -12.36 27.89
C GLY A 585 7.39 -12.06 29.27
N ASN A 586 8.42 -12.81 29.68
CA ASN A 586 9.13 -12.56 30.93
C ASN A 586 9.98 -11.28 30.88
N GLN A 587 10.57 -10.94 29.74
CA GLN A 587 11.23 -9.65 29.55
C GLN A 587 10.26 -8.49 29.74
N GLN A 588 9.05 -8.60 29.18
CA GLN A 588 8.02 -7.57 29.30
C GLN A 588 7.56 -7.39 30.75
N LYS A 589 7.37 -8.49 31.49
CA LYS A 589 7.07 -8.44 32.93
C LYS A 589 8.18 -7.76 33.74
N VAL A 590 9.45 -7.95 33.38
CA VAL A 590 10.57 -7.25 34.04
C VAL A 590 10.53 -5.74 33.77
N VAL A 591 10.23 -5.31 32.54
CA VAL A 591 10.04 -3.88 32.22
C VAL A 591 8.90 -3.26 33.02
N LEU A 592 7.76 -3.94 33.10
CA LEU A 592 6.63 -3.47 33.89
C LEU A 592 6.99 -3.41 35.38
N SER A 593 7.67 -4.43 35.91
CA SER A 593 8.11 -4.49 37.31
C SER A 593 8.97 -3.29 37.70
N LYS A 594 9.93 -2.92 36.82
CA LYS A 594 10.78 -1.73 36.95
C LYS A 594 9.94 -0.47 37.12
N TRP A 595 8.96 -0.25 36.25
CA TRP A 595 8.12 0.94 36.32
C TRP A 595 7.11 0.92 37.47
N ILE A 596 6.57 -0.23 37.83
CA ILE A 596 5.67 -0.38 38.99
C ILE A 596 6.41 -0.03 40.28
N PHE A 597 7.66 -0.50 40.44
CA PHE A 597 8.47 -0.19 41.62
C PHE A 597 8.75 1.31 41.81
N ALA A 598 8.79 2.09 40.71
CA ALA A 598 8.91 3.54 40.78
C ALA A 598 7.68 4.20 41.46
N GLY A 599 6.52 3.54 41.48
CA GLY A 599 5.29 4.00 42.11
C GLY A 599 4.55 5.10 41.35
N PRO A 600 4.35 5.00 40.01
CA PRO A 600 3.72 6.03 39.20
C PRO A 600 2.23 6.21 39.53
N ASP A 601 1.71 7.41 39.29
CA ASP A 601 0.27 7.73 39.28
C ASP A 601 -0.36 7.54 37.90
N ILE A 602 0.43 7.78 36.84
CA ILE A 602 0.04 7.67 35.43
C ILE A 602 1.03 6.74 34.73
N LEU A 603 0.52 5.68 34.10
CA LEU A 603 1.33 4.75 33.31
C LEU A 603 0.99 4.91 31.83
N ILE A 604 2.01 5.17 31.01
CA ILE A 604 1.89 5.15 29.55
C ILE A 604 2.50 3.84 29.07
N LEU A 605 1.69 3.02 28.42
CA LEU A 605 2.02 1.68 27.95
C LEU A 605 1.97 1.68 26.42
N ASP A 606 3.13 1.78 25.78
CA ASP A 606 3.25 1.77 24.31
C ASP A 606 3.56 0.36 23.81
N GLU A 607 2.62 -0.19 23.05
CA GLU A 607 2.62 -1.56 22.49
C GLU A 607 3.00 -2.63 23.55
N PRO A 608 2.33 -2.65 24.73
CA PRO A 608 2.80 -3.39 25.89
C PRO A 608 2.77 -4.92 25.73
N THR A 609 2.11 -5.45 24.70
CA THR A 609 2.06 -6.90 24.42
C THR A 609 2.69 -7.30 23.08
N ARG A 610 3.46 -6.41 22.45
CA ARG A 610 4.10 -6.72 21.17
C ARG A 610 5.15 -7.83 21.29
N GLY A 611 4.97 -8.89 20.51
CA GLY A 611 5.94 -9.98 20.39
C GLY A 611 6.10 -10.83 21.66
N ILE A 612 4.99 -11.06 22.38
CA ILE A 612 4.90 -12.01 23.50
C ILE A 612 3.76 -13.02 23.24
N ASP A 613 3.90 -14.24 23.75
CA ASP A 613 2.91 -15.31 23.55
C ASP A 613 1.58 -15.01 24.24
N VAL A 614 0.53 -15.74 23.89
CA VAL A 614 -0.83 -15.42 24.33
C VAL A 614 -1.04 -15.66 25.83
N GLY A 615 -0.35 -16.64 26.43
CA GLY A 615 -0.35 -16.82 27.87
C GLY A 615 0.29 -15.62 28.59
N ALA A 616 1.40 -15.12 28.06
CA ALA A 616 2.02 -13.90 28.57
C ALA A 616 1.16 -12.64 28.35
N LYS A 617 0.44 -12.52 27.23
CA LYS A 617 -0.51 -11.42 26.99
C LYS A 617 -1.59 -11.37 28.09
N PHE A 618 -2.23 -12.51 28.39
CA PHE A 618 -3.21 -12.64 29.47
C PHE A 618 -2.67 -12.11 30.80
N GLU A 619 -1.46 -12.54 31.17
CA GLU A 619 -0.84 -12.14 32.44
C GLU A 619 -0.56 -10.63 32.49
N ILE A 620 -0.11 -10.03 31.38
CA ILE A 620 0.12 -8.59 31.26
C ILE A 620 -1.20 -7.82 31.39
N TYR A 621 -2.28 -8.27 30.74
CA TYR A 621 -3.60 -7.64 30.88
C TYR A 621 -4.11 -7.68 32.31
N THR A 622 -3.94 -8.82 32.98
CA THR A 622 -4.29 -8.97 34.40
C THR A 622 -3.53 -7.96 35.26
N ILE A 623 -2.26 -7.74 34.97
CA ILE A 623 -1.43 -6.74 35.66
C ILE A 623 -1.94 -5.32 35.41
N ILE A 624 -2.25 -4.96 34.17
CA ILE A 624 -2.76 -3.63 33.80
C ILE A 624 -4.11 -3.36 34.48
N HIS A 625 -4.99 -4.35 34.50
CA HIS A 625 -6.27 -4.29 35.20
C HIS A 625 -6.12 -4.09 36.69
N ARG A 626 -5.18 -4.82 37.33
CA ARG A 626 -4.85 -4.62 38.75
C ARG A 626 -4.38 -3.19 39.02
N LEU A 627 -3.49 -2.66 38.19
CA LEU A 627 -2.96 -1.30 38.35
C LEU A 627 -4.05 -0.23 38.19
N ALA A 628 -4.96 -0.39 37.23
CA ALA A 628 -6.11 0.49 37.11
C ALA A 628 -7.06 0.35 38.32
N ALA A 629 -7.29 -0.86 38.84
CA ALA A 629 -8.11 -1.08 40.03
C ALA A 629 -7.51 -0.43 41.30
N GLU A 630 -6.19 -0.27 41.37
CA GLU A 630 -5.48 0.49 42.42
C GLU A 630 -5.62 2.03 42.28
N GLY A 631 -6.40 2.50 41.29
CA GLY A 631 -6.72 3.92 41.10
C GLY A 631 -5.71 4.70 40.24
N LYS A 632 -4.80 4.00 39.55
CA LYS A 632 -3.84 4.59 38.61
C LYS A 632 -4.53 4.99 37.30
N GLY A 633 -4.04 6.05 36.65
CA GLY A 633 -4.46 6.38 35.28
C GLY A 633 -3.57 5.64 34.28
N VAL A 634 -4.14 4.88 33.37
CA VAL A 634 -3.35 4.11 32.38
C VAL A 634 -3.65 4.64 30.99
N LEU A 635 -2.62 4.98 30.22
CA LEU A 635 -2.69 5.29 28.81
C LEU A 635 -2.11 4.10 28.04
N VAL A 636 -2.92 3.40 27.26
CA VAL A 636 -2.47 2.31 26.40
C VAL A 636 -2.42 2.81 24.96
N ILE A 637 -1.25 2.64 24.35
CA ILE A 637 -1.09 2.78 22.90
C ILE A 637 -0.91 1.37 22.37
N SER A 638 -1.76 0.98 21.44
CA SER A 638 -1.61 -0.29 20.73
C SER A 638 -2.13 -0.13 19.31
N SER A 639 -1.47 -0.81 18.39
CA SER A 639 -1.87 -0.98 17.00
C SER A 639 -2.84 -2.15 16.82
N GLU A 640 -2.94 -3.02 17.83
CA GLU A 640 -3.91 -4.11 17.91
C GLU A 640 -5.24 -3.56 18.45
N LEU A 641 -6.18 -3.21 17.56
CA LEU A 641 -7.51 -2.74 17.97
C LEU A 641 -8.24 -3.68 18.97
N PRO A 642 -8.13 -5.03 18.90
CA PRO A 642 -8.68 -5.92 19.93
C PRO A 642 -8.04 -5.75 21.31
N GLU A 643 -6.75 -5.44 21.41
CA GLU A 643 -6.10 -5.13 22.68
C GLU A 643 -6.61 -3.79 23.23
N VAL A 644 -6.73 -2.77 22.38
CA VAL A 644 -7.29 -1.47 22.79
C VAL A 644 -8.75 -1.61 23.24
N LEU A 645 -9.56 -2.40 22.53
CA LEU A 645 -10.97 -2.61 22.86
C LEU A 645 -11.17 -3.53 24.08
N GLY A 646 -10.33 -4.56 24.23
CA GLY A 646 -10.42 -5.52 25.34
C GLY A 646 -9.85 -4.98 26.66
N LEU A 647 -8.96 -4.00 26.60
CA LEU A 647 -8.26 -3.45 27.77
C LEU A 647 -8.75 -2.06 28.20
N CYS A 648 -9.16 -1.20 27.26
CA CYS A 648 -9.42 0.22 27.53
C CYS A 648 -10.88 0.52 27.85
N ASP A 649 -11.09 1.44 28.79
CA ASP A 649 -12.38 2.02 29.16
C ASP A 649 -12.85 3.12 28.18
N ARG A 650 -11.91 3.80 27.50
CA ARG A 650 -12.21 4.89 26.53
C ARG A 650 -11.11 5.05 25.49
N ILE A 651 -11.44 5.43 24.25
CA ILE A 651 -10.49 5.47 23.12
C ILE A 651 -10.51 6.82 22.39
N TYR A 652 -9.33 7.35 22.07
CA TYR A 652 -9.13 8.48 21.15
C TYR A 652 -8.59 7.99 19.80
N VAL A 653 -9.13 8.50 18.68
CA VAL A 653 -8.66 8.16 17.32
C VAL A 653 -7.79 9.29 16.78
N MET A 654 -6.51 8.98 16.54
CA MET A 654 -5.54 9.92 15.99
C MET A 654 -5.33 9.68 14.49
N ASN A 655 -5.34 10.77 13.72
CA ASN A 655 -5.02 10.81 12.30
C ASN A 655 -4.10 12.01 12.04
N ALA A 656 -2.90 11.75 11.52
CA ALA A 656 -1.97 12.79 11.07
C ALA A 656 -1.66 13.86 12.14
N GLY A 657 -1.49 13.46 13.40
CA GLY A 657 -1.21 14.37 14.52
C GLY A 657 -2.40 15.21 14.98
N ARG A 658 -3.62 14.87 14.52
CA ARG A 658 -4.90 15.48 14.87
C ARG A 658 -5.97 14.41 15.08
N ILE A 659 -7.20 14.83 15.34
CA ILE A 659 -8.39 13.99 15.43
C ILE A 659 -9.38 14.54 14.33
N THR A 660 -9.62 13.90 13.14
CA THR A 660 -10.17 14.58 11.88
C THR A 660 -11.06 13.80 10.82
N GLY A 661 -11.68 14.53 9.82
CA GLY A 661 -12.46 14.13 8.56
C GLY A 661 -12.44 15.12 7.30
N GLU A 662 -13.04 14.82 6.09
CA GLU A 662 -12.74 15.22 4.62
C GLU A 662 -13.62 16.29 3.82
N TYR A 663 -13.05 17.29 3.05
CA TYR A 663 -13.73 18.20 2.02
C TYR A 663 -12.84 18.96 0.96
N GLY A 664 -11.61 18.54 0.62
CA GLY A 664 -10.59 19.43 0.01
C GLY A 664 -10.74 19.98 -1.43
N MET A 665 -11.26 19.23 -2.41
CA MET A 665 -11.05 19.56 -3.84
C MET A 665 -11.96 20.65 -4.43
N ILE A 666 -13.22 20.72 -4.00
CA ILE A 666 -14.14 21.79 -4.45
C ILE A 666 -13.63 23.16 -3.97
N ILE A 667 -13.02 23.18 -2.78
CA ILE A 667 -12.41 24.38 -2.21
C ILE A 667 -11.25 24.87 -3.11
N ALA A 668 -10.42 23.95 -3.63
CA ALA A 668 -9.31 24.31 -4.51
C ALA A 668 -9.78 24.98 -5.82
N LEU A 669 -10.82 24.45 -6.47
CA LEU A 669 -11.39 25.08 -7.67
C LEU A 669 -11.90 26.50 -7.39
N VAL A 670 -12.65 26.68 -6.30
CA VAL A 670 -13.18 28.00 -5.90
C VAL A 670 -12.03 28.98 -5.62
N VAL A 671 -10.98 28.54 -4.94
CA VAL A 671 -9.80 29.37 -4.66
C VAL A 671 -9.09 29.80 -5.95
N ILE A 672 -8.89 28.88 -6.90
CA ILE A 672 -8.26 29.20 -8.19
C ILE A 672 -9.12 30.18 -9.01
N MET A 673 -10.45 29.99 -9.02
CA MET A 673 -11.36 30.92 -9.68
C MET A 673 -11.31 32.31 -9.07
N LEU A 674 -11.32 32.43 -7.73
CA LEU A 674 -11.20 33.71 -7.04
C LEU A 674 -9.86 34.38 -7.30
N LEU A 675 -8.77 33.61 -7.33
CA LEU A 675 -7.43 34.12 -7.64
C LEU A 675 -7.41 34.76 -9.04
N PHE A 676 -7.84 34.05 -10.08
CA PHE A 676 -7.83 34.58 -11.44
C PHE A 676 -8.90 35.67 -11.66
N GLU A 677 -9.99 35.66 -10.90
CA GLU A 677 -10.93 36.79 -10.93
C GLU A 677 -10.26 38.09 -10.46
N VAL A 678 -9.47 38.03 -9.39
CA VAL A 678 -8.68 39.17 -8.91
C VAL A 678 -7.59 39.55 -9.91
N LEU A 679 -6.80 38.58 -10.39
CA LEU A 679 -5.67 38.83 -11.30
C LEU A 679 -6.10 39.37 -12.66
N THR A 680 -7.29 39.01 -13.13
CA THR A 680 -7.83 39.47 -14.42
C THR A 680 -8.62 40.77 -14.31
N GLY A 681 -8.75 41.36 -13.11
CA GLY A 681 -9.55 42.57 -12.90
C GLY A 681 -11.05 42.35 -13.11
N GLY A 682 -11.56 41.16 -12.78
CA GLY A 682 -12.98 40.80 -12.92
C GLY A 682 -13.39 40.34 -14.31
N LEU A 683 -12.43 39.94 -15.17
CA LEU A 683 -12.74 39.46 -16.52
C LEU A 683 -13.13 37.97 -16.52
N LEU A 684 -12.52 37.14 -15.68
CA LEU A 684 -12.71 35.69 -15.71
C LEU A 684 -14.18 35.28 -15.55
N LEU A 685 -14.88 35.85 -14.56
CA LEU A 685 -16.28 35.51 -14.28
C LEU A 685 -17.27 36.23 -15.20
N LYS A 686 -16.85 36.99 -16.23
CA LYS A 686 -17.82 37.58 -17.18
C LYS A 686 -18.59 36.48 -17.94
N PRO A 687 -19.87 36.70 -18.29
CA PRO A 687 -20.72 35.73 -19.01
C PRO A 687 -20.07 35.07 -20.23
N ILE A 688 -19.36 35.85 -21.05
CA ILE A 688 -18.63 35.37 -22.22
C ILE A 688 -17.48 34.41 -21.86
N ASN A 689 -16.76 34.68 -20.78
CA ASN A 689 -15.61 33.88 -20.36
C ASN A 689 -16.03 32.59 -19.65
N ILE A 690 -17.16 32.61 -18.93
CA ILE A 690 -17.82 31.39 -18.43
C ILE A 690 -18.26 30.49 -19.60
N THR A 691 -18.85 31.08 -20.65
CA THR A 691 -19.24 30.33 -21.85
C THR A 691 -18.00 29.76 -22.56
N ASN A 692 -16.95 30.57 -22.73
CA ASN A 692 -15.69 30.15 -23.33
C ASN A 692 -14.99 29.04 -22.53
N LEU A 693 -15.07 29.05 -21.20
CA LEU A 693 -14.54 27.99 -20.36
C LEU A 693 -15.06 26.61 -20.80
N ILE A 694 -16.35 26.53 -21.11
CA ILE A 694 -17.03 25.31 -21.54
C ILE A 694 -16.70 25.00 -23.00
N LEU A 695 -16.87 25.97 -23.90
CA LEU A 695 -16.65 25.78 -25.34
C LEU A 695 -15.20 25.39 -25.65
N GLN A 696 -14.24 26.08 -25.02
CA GLN A 696 -12.82 25.91 -25.29
C GLN A 696 -12.26 24.62 -24.68
N ASN A 697 -12.76 24.16 -23.53
CA ASN A 697 -12.25 22.96 -22.85
C ASN A 697 -13.12 21.71 -23.03
N SER A 698 -14.23 21.80 -23.77
CA SER A 698 -15.15 20.68 -24.01
C SER A 698 -14.48 19.39 -24.52
N TYR A 699 -13.53 19.50 -25.44
CA TYR A 699 -12.78 18.36 -25.98
C TYR A 699 -11.90 17.69 -24.90
N ILE A 700 -11.34 18.46 -23.96
CA ILE A 700 -10.56 17.95 -22.81
C ILE A 700 -11.51 17.23 -21.85
N LEU A 701 -12.67 17.81 -21.55
CA LEU A 701 -13.65 17.21 -20.66
C LEU A 701 -14.17 15.87 -21.19
N VAL A 702 -14.43 15.74 -22.50
CA VAL A 702 -14.79 14.46 -23.12
C VAL A 702 -13.63 13.45 -23.01
N LEU A 703 -12.40 13.85 -23.32
CA LEU A 703 -11.25 12.96 -23.19
C LEU A 703 -11.01 12.52 -21.75
N ALA A 704 -11.19 13.40 -20.77
CA ALA A 704 -11.04 13.09 -19.36
C ALA A 704 -12.05 12.03 -18.89
N ILE A 705 -13.28 12.03 -19.43
CA ILE A 705 -14.27 10.97 -19.16
C ILE A 705 -13.77 9.60 -19.64
N GLY A 706 -13.16 9.53 -20.82
CA GLY A 706 -12.55 8.28 -21.31
C GLY A 706 -11.29 7.90 -20.54
N MET A 707 -10.40 8.88 -20.35
CA MET A 707 -9.09 8.70 -19.75
C MET A 707 -9.17 8.24 -18.30
N VAL A 708 -10.17 8.70 -17.54
CA VAL A 708 -10.34 8.25 -16.15
C VAL A 708 -10.61 6.74 -16.07
N LEU A 709 -11.29 6.13 -17.03
CA LEU A 709 -11.48 4.67 -17.07
C LEU A 709 -10.14 3.96 -17.32
N VAL A 710 -9.33 4.47 -18.24
CA VAL A 710 -7.99 3.95 -18.56
C VAL A 710 -7.07 4.03 -17.33
N ILE A 711 -7.05 5.18 -16.66
CA ILE A 711 -6.26 5.41 -15.43
C ILE A 711 -6.75 4.54 -14.28
N ILE A 712 -8.07 4.41 -14.09
CA ILE A 712 -8.61 3.50 -13.07
C ILE A 712 -8.09 2.09 -13.31
N THR A 713 -8.02 1.60 -14.55
CA THR A 713 -7.44 0.26 -14.84
C THR A 713 -5.92 0.15 -14.69
N GLY A 714 -5.23 1.21 -14.26
CA GLY A 714 -3.76 1.21 -14.11
C GLY A 714 -3.01 1.42 -15.42
N HIS A 715 -3.64 2.07 -16.41
CA HIS A 715 -3.07 2.34 -17.72
C HIS A 715 -3.09 3.83 -18.05
N ILE A 716 -2.33 4.23 -19.09
CA ILE A 716 -2.34 5.58 -19.64
C ILE A 716 -2.38 5.47 -21.17
N ASP A 717 -3.21 6.29 -21.82
CA ASP A 717 -3.29 6.36 -23.27
C ASP A 717 -2.70 7.68 -23.80
N LEU A 718 -1.51 7.59 -24.39
CA LEU A 718 -0.80 8.73 -24.97
C LEU A 718 -1.26 9.08 -26.40
N SER A 719 -2.10 8.24 -27.02
CA SER A 719 -2.46 8.38 -28.44
C SER A 719 -3.69 9.24 -28.70
N VAL A 720 -4.45 9.58 -27.65
CA VAL A 720 -5.82 10.10 -27.77
C VAL A 720 -5.90 11.40 -28.57
N GLY A 721 -4.89 12.26 -28.49
CA GLY A 721 -4.79 13.47 -29.31
C GLY A 721 -4.58 13.17 -30.79
N SER A 722 -3.68 12.22 -31.11
CA SER A 722 -3.46 11.78 -32.50
C SER A 722 -4.68 11.06 -33.08
N ILE A 723 -5.41 10.28 -32.27
CA ILE A 723 -6.68 9.64 -32.69
C ILE A 723 -7.73 10.70 -32.99
N ALA A 724 -7.90 11.70 -32.11
CA ALA A 724 -8.83 12.79 -32.30
C ALA A 724 -8.53 13.57 -33.60
N ALA A 725 -7.26 13.84 -33.89
CA ALA A 725 -6.81 14.49 -35.12
C ALA A 725 -7.14 13.66 -36.36
N PHE A 726 -6.81 12.37 -36.34
CA PHE A 726 -7.04 11.45 -37.45
C PHE A 726 -8.53 11.27 -37.75
N VAL A 727 -9.34 11.04 -36.71
CA VAL A 727 -10.79 10.90 -36.88
C VAL A 727 -11.43 12.20 -37.37
N GLY A 728 -10.96 13.36 -36.92
CA GLY A 728 -11.38 14.66 -37.42
C GLY A 728 -11.04 14.86 -38.91
N ALA A 729 -9.87 14.41 -39.35
CA ALA A 729 -9.47 14.42 -40.75
C ALA A 729 -10.35 13.51 -41.63
N VAL A 730 -10.59 12.28 -41.18
CA VAL A 730 -11.49 11.34 -41.88
C VAL A 730 -12.92 11.90 -41.94
N ALA A 731 -13.41 12.54 -40.88
CA ALA A 731 -14.70 13.22 -40.87
C ALA A 731 -14.76 14.35 -41.90
N ALA A 732 -13.68 15.12 -42.05
CA ALA A 732 -13.59 16.21 -43.03
C ALA A 732 -13.69 15.68 -44.46
N ILE A 733 -12.93 14.63 -44.80
CA ILE A 733 -13.03 13.99 -46.13
C ILE A 733 -14.44 13.48 -46.39
N MET A 734 -15.02 12.77 -45.42
CA MET A 734 -16.38 12.24 -45.57
C MET A 734 -17.42 13.33 -45.80
N MET A 735 -17.37 14.44 -45.05
CA MET A 735 -18.40 15.50 -45.12
C MET A 735 -18.15 16.52 -46.24
N VAL A 736 -16.90 16.85 -46.53
CA VAL A 736 -16.51 17.92 -47.46
C VAL A 736 -16.26 17.35 -48.84
N ASP A 737 -15.39 16.34 -48.95
CA ASP A 737 -14.96 15.81 -50.25
C ASP A 737 -15.97 14.80 -50.80
N TRP A 738 -16.42 13.86 -49.97
CA TRP A 738 -17.41 12.84 -50.35
C TRP A 738 -18.86 13.31 -50.19
N GLN A 739 -19.06 14.52 -49.63
CA GLN A 739 -20.38 15.13 -49.40
C GLN A 739 -21.37 14.23 -48.65
N LEU A 740 -20.88 13.35 -47.76
CA LEU A 740 -21.75 12.52 -46.95
C LEU A 740 -22.55 13.35 -45.94
N PRO A 741 -23.80 12.97 -45.63
CA PRO A 741 -24.58 13.61 -44.59
C PRO A 741 -23.84 13.60 -43.25
N ALA A 742 -23.81 14.74 -42.56
CA ALA A 742 -23.03 14.93 -41.34
C ALA A 742 -23.33 13.87 -40.25
N TRP A 743 -24.58 13.46 -40.08
CA TRP A 743 -24.95 12.43 -39.10
C TRP A 743 -24.35 11.06 -39.43
N LEU A 744 -24.27 10.70 -40.71
CA LEU A 744 -23.68 9.43 -41.17
C LEU A 744 -22.16 9.47 -41.01
N ALA A 745 -21.53 10.59 -41.38
CA ALA A 745 -20.09 10.80 -41.20
C ALA A 745 -19.69 10.76 -39.71
N VAL A 746 -20.50 11.34 -38.81
CA VAL A 746 -20.29 11.23 -37.36
C VAL A 746 -20.31 9.77 -36.91
N ILE A 747 -21.32 8.99 -37.30
CA ILE A 747 -21.41 7.56 -36.93
C ILE A 747 -20.20 6.78 -37.44
N ALA A 748 -19.82 6.99 -38.71
CA ALA A 748 -18.65 6.34 -39.30
C ALA A 748 -17.35 6.72 -38.55
N SER A 749 -17.17 7.99 -38.19
CA SER A 749 -16.03 8.46 -37.38
C SER A 749 -15.97 7.81 -36.00
N LEU A 750 -17.12 7.60 -35.34
CA LEU A 750 -17.17 6.89 -34.06
C LEU A 750 -16.76 5.42 -34.21
N VAL A 751 -17.17 4.76 -35.30
CA VAL A 751 -16.76 3.39 -35.63
C VAL A 751 -15.25 3.32 -35.88
N VAL A 752 -14.67 4.28 -36.63
CA VAL A 752 -13.22 4.36 -36.83
C VAL A 752 -12.49 4.50 -35.49
N GLY A 753 -12.94 5.40 -34.61
CA GLY A 753 -12.40 5.53 -33.25
C GLY A 753 -12.48 4.24 -32.45
N ALA A 754 -13.61 3.54 -32.49
CA ALA A 754 -13.80 2.26 -31.82
C ALA A 754 -12.87 1.16 -32.36
N LEU A 755 -12.66 1.09 -33.67
CA LEU A 755 -11.74 0.14 -34.30
C LEU A 755 -10.28 0.40 -33.91
N ILE A 756 -9.88 1.66 -33.84
CA ILE A 756 -8.56 2.05 -33.35
C ILE A 756 -8.39 1.66 -31.87
N GLY A 757 -9.40 1.96 -31.04
CA GLY A 757 -9.41 1.54 -29.65
C GLY A 757 -9.40 0.01 -29.48
N ALA A 758 -10.08 -0.74 -30.36
CA ALA A 758 -10.05 -2.20 -30.39
C ALA A 758 -8.66 -2.72 -30.75
N TRP A 759 -7.98 -2.10 -31.72
CA TRP A 759 -6.62 -2.44 -32.07
C TRP A 759 -5.69 -2.27 -30.87
N GLN A 760 -5.73 -1.12 -30.19
CA GLN A 760 -4.91 -0.88 -28.99
C GLN A 760 -5.26 -1.84 -27.86
N GLY A 761 -6.56 -1.99 -27.57
CA GLY A 761 -7.06 -2.92 -26.56
C GLY A 761 -6.63 -4.36 -26.81
N PHE A 762 -6.49 -4.80 -28.07
CA PHE A 762 -6.03 -6.14 -28.39
C PHE A 762 -4.59 -6.40 -27.92
N TRP A 763 -3.66 -5.52 -28.29
CA TRP A 763 -2.25 -5.63 -27.90
C TRP A 763 -2.05 -5.55 -26.39
N ILE A 764 -2.83 -4.69 -25.73
CA ILE A 764 -2.72 -4.48 -24.29
C ILE A 764 -3.36 -5.65 -23.52
N ALA A 765 -4.60 -6.02 -23.86
CA ALA A 765 -5.35 -6.99 -23.07
C ALA A 765 -4.99 -8.46 -23.35
N TYR A 766 -4.69 -8.80 -24.60
CA TYR A 766 -4.48 -10.19 -25.01
C TYR A 766 -3.01 -10.54 -25.21
N VAL A 767 -2.24 -9.63 -25.84
CA VAL A 767 -0.80 -9.82 -26.05
C VAL A 767 0.02 -9.37 -24.83
N ARG A 768 -0.57 -8.57 -23.94
CA ARG A 768 0.04 -8.05 -22.70
C ARG A 768 1.26 -7.16 -22.93
N ILE A 769 1.25 -6.39 -24.02
CA ILE A 769 2.23 -5.31 -24.22
C ILE A 769 1.84 -4.14 -23.29
N PRO A 770 2.82 -3.52 -22.58
CA PRO A 770 2.54 -2.35 -21.76
C PRO A 770 1.79 -1.25 -22.51
N ALA A 771 0.74 -0.72 -21.90
CA ALA A 771 -0.16 0.25 -22.53
C ALA A 771 0.56 1.50 -23.07
N PHE A 772 1.56 2.01 -22.35
CA PHE A 772 2.32 3.17 -22.79
C PHE A 772 3.07 2.94 -24.12
N ILE A 773 3.57 1.71 -24.38
CA ILE A 773 4.26 1.37 -25.63
C ILE A 773 3.27 1.32 -26.78
N VAL A 774 2.15 0.62 -26.59
CA VAL A 774 1.10 0.47 -27.62
C VAL A 774 0.53 1.83 -28.00
N THR A 775 0.28 2.68 -27.00
CA THR A 775 -0.32 4.00 -27.21
C THR A 775 0.70 5.01 -27.69
N LEU A 776 1.98 4.93 -27.32
CA LEU A 776 3.05 5.72 -27.95
C LEU A 776 3.20 5.38 -29.44
N ALA A 777 3.21 4.09 -29.78
CA ALA A 777 3.23 3.65 -31.18
C ALA A 777 1.97 4.13 -31.93
N GLY A 778 0.80 4.04 -31.30
CA GLY A 778 -0.45 4.58 -31.82
C GLY A 778 -0.39 6.09 -32.04
N MET A 779 0.17 6.85 -31.09
CA MET A 779 0.35 8.30 -31.20
C MET A 779 1.14 8.66 -32.45
N LEU A 780 2.27 7.99 -32.71
CA LEU A 780 3.11 8.20 -33.89
C LEU A 780 2.38 7.79 -35.18
N LEU A 781 1.75 6.61 -35.18
CA LEU A 781 1.05 6.07 -36.34
C LEU A 781 -0.09 6.98 -36.78
N PHE A 782 -1.03 7.31 -35.88
CA PHE A 782 -2.20 8.11 -36.24
C PHE A 782 -1.84 9.57 -36.51
N ARG A 783 -0.76 10.09 -35.92
CA ARG A 783 -0.22 11.41 -36.28
C ARG A 783 0.30 11.40 -37.72
N GLY A 784 1.07 10.39 -38.11
CA GLY A 784 1.53 10.21 -39.48
C GLY A 784 0.39 10.02 -40.47
N LEU A 785 -0.59 9.18 -40.13
CA LEU A 785 -1.79 8.98 -40.96
C LEU A 785 -2.61 10.26 -41.12
N THR A 786 -2.72 11.09 -40.08
CA THR A 786 -3.37 12.41 -40.20
C THR A 786 -2.68 13.30 -41.24
N MET A 787 -1.34 13.32 -41.25
CA MET A 787 -0.57 14.09 -42.24
C MET A 787 -0.76 13.56 -43.65
N ILE A 788 -0.81 12.23 -43.83
CA ILE A 788 -1.03 11.59 -45.13
C ILE A 788 -2.43 11.91 -45.64
N VAL A 789 -3.45 11.70 -44.79
CA VAL A 789 -4.87 11.88 -45.16
C VAL A 789 -5.21 13.33 -45.49
N LEU A 790 -4.57 14.29 -44.80
CA LEU A 790 -4.77 15.72 -45.07
C LEU A 790 -3.81 16.31 -46.11
N GLU A 791 -2.83 15.54 -46.59
CA GLU A 791 -1.72 16.02 -47.44
C GLU A 791 -1.02 17.27 -46.86
N GLY A 792 -0.98 17.38 -45.53
CA GLY A 792 -0.45 18.55 -44.81
C GLY A 792 -1.29 19.83 -44.91
N GLN A 793 -2.47 19.79 -45.55
CA GLN A 793 -3.38 20.92 -45.70
C GLN A 793 -4.56 20.85 -44.72
N SER A 794 -5.38 21.90 -44.68
CA SER A 794 -6.60 21.92 -43.84
C SER A 794 -7.84 21.78 -44.72
N ILE A 795 -8.75 20.87 -44.34
CA ILE A 795 -10.01 20.64 -45.07
C ILE A 795 -11.12 21.43 -44.36
N SER A 796 -11.82 22.28 -45.12
CA SER A 796 -12.87 23.20 -44.66
C SER A 796 -13.68 23.74 -45.85
N PRO A 797 -14.86 24.37 -45.64
CA PRO A 797 -15.62 24.46 -44.39
C PRO A 797 -16.50 23.23 -44.17
N PHE A 798 -16.76 22.89 -42.91
CA PHE A 798 -17.73 21.86 -42.57
C PHE A 798 -19.17 22.35 -42.81
N PRO A 799 -20.15 21.44 -42.99
CA PRO A 799 -21.56 21.80 -43.06
C PRO A 799 -22.03 22.54 -41.80
N GLY A 800 -22.85 23.58 -41.95
CA GLY A 800 -23.29 24.42 -40.83
C GLY A 800 -24.04 23.66 -39.72
N GLY A 801 -24.75 22.58 -40.06
CA GLY A 801 -25.39 21.70 -39.07
C GLY A 801 -24.38 21.00 -38.14
N PHE A 802 -23.21 20.62 -38.66
CA PHE A 802 -22.13 20.00 -37.87
C PHE A 802 -21.43 21.04 -36.99
N GLN A 803 -21.14 22.23 -37.52
CA GLN A 803 -20.53 23.33 -36.75
C GLN A 803 -21.36 23.68 -35.50
N LYS A 804 -22.69 23.74 -35.65
CA LYS A 804 -23.63 24.04 -34.55
C LYS A 804 -23.59 23.04 -33.38
N ILE A 805 -23.01 21.85 -33.54
CA ILE A 805 -22.82 20.91 -32.43
C ILE A 805 -21.87 21.52 -31.37
N SER A 806 -20.86 22.28 -31.81
CA SER A 806 -19.82 22.83 -30.94
C SER A 806 -20.00 24.32 -30.68
N SER A 807 -20.29 25.12 -31.72
CA SER A 807 -20.43 26.59 -31.62
C SER A 807 -21.87 27.08 -31.47
N GLY A 808 -22.86 26.19 -31.54
CA GLY A 808 -24.27 26.55 -31.46
C GLY A 808 -24.82 26.60 -30.03
N PHE A 809 -25.95 27.28 -29.88
CA PHE A 809 -26.71 27.41 -28.63
C PHE A 809 -28.12 26.84 -28.80
N LEU A 810 -28.75 26.49 -27.68
CA LEU A 810 -30.15 26.06 -27.66
C LEU A 810 -31.06 27.16 -28.23
N PRO A 811 -32.03 26.82 -29.09
CA PRO A 811 -33.08 27.75 -29.50
C PRO A 811 -33.82 28.28 -28.28
N ASP A 812 -34.03 29.60 -28.25
CA ASP A 812 -34.45 30.28 -27.03
C ASP A 812 -35.35 31.49 -27.30
N ILE A 813 -36.12 31.86 -26.28
CA ILE A 813 -36.97 33.05 -26.25
C ILE A 813 -36.29 34.08 -25.35
N GLN A 814 -35.91 35.21 -25.94
CA GLN A 814 -35.28 36.30 -25.21
C GLN A 814 -36.32 37.10 -24.44
N PHE A 815 -36.11 37.29 -23.14
CA PHE A 815 -36.94 38.13 -22.28
C PHE A 815 -36.02 39.10 -21.50
N SER A 816 -36.20 40.40 -21.72
CA SER A 816 -35.36 41.45 -21.11
C SER A 816 -33.84 41.28 -21.35
N GLY A 817 -33.46 40.78 -22.53
CA GLY A 817 -32.06 40.53 -22.89
C GLY A 817 -31.44 39.29 -22.22
N LEU A 818 -32.26 38.47 -21.56
CA LEU A 818 -31.86 37.21 -20.95
C LEU A 818 -32.51 36.02 -21.67
N SER A 819 -31.78 34.92 -21.70
CA SER A 819 -32.29 33.65 -22.17
C SER A 819 -33.31 33.03 -21.20
N LEU A 820 -34.59 33.02 -21.58
CA LEU A 820 -35.64 32.47 -20.74
C LEU A 820 -35.48 30.95 -20.55
N VAL A 821 -35.08 30.22 -21.60
CA VAL A 821 -34.86 28.77 -21.54
C VAL A 821 -33.75 28.44 -20.53
N SER A 822 -32.67 29.21 -20.51
CA SER A 822 -31.54 28.96 -19.58
C SER A 822 -31.93 29.13 -18.11
N ILE A 823 -32.73 30.16 -17.81
CA ILE A 823 -33.24 30.42 -16.46
C ILE A 823 -34.19 29.30 -16.02
N ILE A 824 -35.12 28.90 -16.89
CA ILE A 824 -36.06 27.79 -16.62
C ILE A 824 -35.28 26.50 -16.32
N VAL A 825 -34.24 26.19 -17.10
CA VAL A 825 -33.40 25.01 -16.87
C VAL A 825 -32.74 25.06 -15.49
N GLY A 826 -32.20 26.21 -15.06
CA GLY A 826 -31.61 26.38 -13.73
C GLY A 826 -32.60 26.12 -12.59
N LEU A 827 -33.82 26.64 -12.71
CA LEU A 827 -34.90 26.40 -11.77
C LEU A 827 -35.32 24.93 -11.74
N VAL A 828 -35.48 24.30 -12.91
CA VAL A 828 -35.84 22.88 -13.02
C VAL A 828 -34.75 21.98 -12.41
N LEU A 829 -33.47 22.24 -12.68
CA LEU A 829 -32.35 21.52 -12.08
C LEU A 829 -32.32 21.67 -10.56
N THR A 830 -32.60 22.88 -10.06
CA THR A 830 -32.67 23.16 -8.62
C THR A 830 -33.80 22.37 -7.96
N VAL A 831 -35.01 22.43 -8.53
CA VAL A 831 -36.17 21.68 -8.02
C VAL A 831 -35.90 20.18 -8.07
N TRP A 832 -35.37 19.68 -9.18
CA TRP A 832 -35.02 18.27 -9.35
C TRP A 832 -34.01 17.81 -8.29
N TYR A 833 -32.94 18.58 -8.06
CA TYR A 833 -31.92 18.27 -7.04
C TYR A 833 -32.51 18.26 -5.63
N ILE A 834 -33.31 19.28 -5.26
CA ILE A 834 -33.98 19.36 -3.95
C ILE A 834 -34.91 18.15 -3.75
N VAL A 835 -35.72 17.81 -4.75
CA VAL A 835 -36.65 16.66 -4.68
C VAL A 835 -35.87 15.35 -4.52
N ASN A 836 -34.77 15.16 -5.25
CA ASN A 836 -33.93 13.98 -5.12
C ASN A 836 -33.29 13.87 -3.73
N GLU A 837 -32.71 14.95 -3.20
CA GLU A 837 -32.11 14.93 -1.86
C GLU A 837 -33.13 14.70 -0.74
N LEU A 838 -34.34 15.24 -0.89
CA LEU A 838 -35.43 14.96 0.04
C LEU A 838 -35.87 13.48 -0.03
N ARG A 839 -35.92 12.89 -1.24
CA ARG A 839 -36.22 11.46 -1.43
C ARG A 839 -35.13 10.57 -0.85
N GLU A 840 -33.87 10.91 -1.11
CA GLU A 840 -32.67 10.21 -0.61
C GLU A 840 -32.66 10.21 0.92
N ARG A 841 -32.82 11.39 1.53
CA ARG A 841 -32.87 11.54 3.00
C ARG A 841 -34.03 10.75 3.62
N ARG A 842 -35.21 10.75 3.00
CA ARG A 842 -36.36 9.94 3.45
C ARG A 842 -36.05 8.45 3.35
N SER A 843 -35.42 8.01 2.26
CA SER A 843 -34.98 6.63 2.06
C SER A 843 -33.97 6.22 3.14
N GLN A 844 -32.94 7.03 3.38
CA GLN A 844 -31.92 6.79 4.40
C GLN A 844 -32.53 6.63 5.80
N ARG A 845 -33.44 7.54 6.19
CA ARG A 845 -34.19 7.41 7.45
C ARG A 845 -35.02 6.12 7.52
N LYS A 846 -35.68 5.73 6.42
CA LYS A 846 -36.51 4.52 6.37
C LYS A 846 -35.70 3.23 6.61
N TYR A 847 -34.44 3.19 6.20
CA TYR A 847 -33.57 2.02 6.35
C TYR A 847 -32.59 2.11 7.54
N GLY A 848 -32.81 3.08 8.45
CA GLY A 848 -32.02 3.25 9.68
C GLY A 848 -30.61 3.78 9.47
N PHE A 849 -30.33 4.46 8.35
CA PHE A 849 -29.02 5.09 8.11
C PHE A 849 -28.92 6.43 8.85
N GLU A 850 -27.73 6.76 9.33
CA GLU A 850 -27.41 8.10 9.83
C GLU A 850 -27.60 9.14 8.72
N VAL A 851 -28.24 10.26 9.07
CA VAL A 851 -28.48 11.36 8.13
C VAL A 851 -27.83 12.64 8.62
N VAL A 852 -27.34 13.43 7.67
CA VAL A 852 -26.72 14.74 7.94
C VAL A 852 -27.61 15.60 8.84
N PRO A 853 -27.08 16.34 9.83
CA PRO A 853 -27.89 17.24 10.66
C PRO A 853 -28.73 18.21 9.83
N GLN A 854 -29.94 18.54 10.30
CA GLN A 854 -30.92 19.30 9.52
C GLN A 854 -30.41 20.68 9.08
N GLY A 855 -29.64 21.38 9.91
CA GLY A 855 -29.04 22.67 9.57
C GLY A 855 -28.03 22.58 8.42
N LEU A 856 -27.11 21.60 8.48
CA LEU A 856 -26.15 21.35 7.42
C LEU A 856 -26.82 20.88 6.12
N PHE A 857 -27.89 20.09 6.23
CA PHE A 857 -28.68 19.67 5.07
C PHE A 857 -29.35 20.86 4.37
N LEU A 858 -29.97 21.77 5.12
CA LEU A 858 -30.57 22.99 4.57
C LEU A 858 -29.51 23.90 3.94
N LEU A 859 -28.39 24.10 4.61
CA LEU A 859 -27.27 24.89 4.08
C LEU A 859 -26.77 24.31 2.74
N LYS A 860 -26.60 22.99 2.65
CA LYS A 860 -26.23 22.29 1.41
C LYS A 860 -27.22 22.59 0.28
N LEU A 861 -28.53 22.50 0.54
CA LEU A 861 -29.56 22.77 -0.47
C LEU A 861 -29.51 24.23 -0.95
N VAL A 862 -29.37 25.19 -0.03
CA VAL A 862 -29.31 26.62 -0.35
C VAL A 862 -28.06 26.93 -1.19
N VAL A 863 -26.90 26.45 -0.77
CA VAL A 863 -25.63 26.70 -1.48
C VAL A 863 -25.67 26.11 -2.89
N VAL A 864 -26.12 24.86 -3.05
CA VAL A 864 -26.20 24.23 -4.38
C VAL A 864 -27.23 24.92 -5.27
N ALA A 865 -28.38 25.32 -4.71
CA ALA A 865 -29.37 26.09 -5.45
C ALA A 865 -28.82 27.45 -5.91
N ALA A 866 -28.13 28.18 -5.04
CA ALA A 866 -27.54 29.47 -5.38
C ALA A 866 -26.49 29.35 -6.49
N VAL A 867 -25.56 28.39 -6.37
CA VAL A 867 -24.52 28.15 -7.39
C VAL A 867 -25.13 27.74 -8.73
N THR A 868 -26.12 26.84 -8.72
CA THR A 868 -26.79 26.36 -9.95
C THR A 868 -27.49 27.50 -10.68
N ASN A 869 -28.29 28.30 -9.96
CA ASN A 869 -29.04 29.40 -10.57
C ASN A 869 -28.13 30.56 -11.00
N LEU A 870 -27.07 30.85 -10.23
CA LEU A 870 -26.06 31.83 -10.64
C LEU A 870 -25.38 31.39 -11.95
N PHE A 871 -24.95 30.14 -12.04
CA PHE A 871 -24.33 29.61 -13.25
C PHE A 871 -25.25 29.71 -14.47
N THR A 872 -26.52 29.28 -14.35
CA THR A 872 -27.47 29.38 -15.46
C THR A 872 -27.84 30.82 -15.82
N PHE A 873 -27.87 31.73 -14.84
CA PHE A 873 -28.06 33.16 -15.09
C PHE A 873 -26.90 33.77 -15.89
N MET A 874 -25.66 33.37 -15.59
CA MET A 874 -24.48 33.80 -16.33
C MET A 874 -24.53 33.33 -17.79
N LEU A 875 -24.95 32.09 -18.04
CA LEU A 875 -25.18 31.61 -19.41
C LEU A 875 -26.32 32.38 -20.10
N ALA A 876 -27.40 32.65 -19.35
CA ALA A 876 -28.55 33.37 -19.86
C ALA A 876 -28.24 34.81 -20.29
N SER A 877 -27.25 35.43 -19.63
CA SER A 877 -26.82 36.81 -19.87
C SER A 877 -25.91 36.99 -21.10
N TYR A 878 -25.57 35.92 -21.82
CA TYR A 878 -24.74 35.98 -23.03
C TYR A 878 -25.47 35.46 -24.27
N ALA A 879 -25.56 34.13 -24.41
CA ALA A 879 -26.17 33.48 -25.57
C ALA A 879 -26.99 32.23 -25.19
N GLY A 880 -27.20 32.00 -23.89
CA GLY A 880 -27.90 30.84 -23.36
C GLY A 880 -27.01 29.61 -23.24
N ILE A 881 -27.64 28.43 -23.18
CA ILE A 881 -26.96 27.14 -22.99
C ILE A 881 -26.31 26.69 -24.32
N PRO A 882 -24.98 26.46 -24.36
CA PRO A 882 -24.32 25.88 -25.51
C PRO A 882 -24.75 24.44 -25.79
N ASN A 883 -24.88 24.06 -27.06
CA ASN A 883 -25.21 22.69 -27.46
C ASN A 883 -24.19 21.67 -26.92
N ILE A 884 -22.92 22.07 -26.87
CA ILE A 884 -21.84 21.23 -26.35
C ILE A 884 -21.98 20.94 -24.85
N LEU A 885 -22.57 21.86 -24.08
CA LEU A 885 -22.81 21.65 -22.65
C LEU A 885 -23.85 20.55 -22.43
N ILE A 886 -24.85 20.44 -23.30
CA ILE A 886 -25.84 19.36 -23.27
C ILE A 886 -25.17 18.02 -23.57
N LEU A 887 -24.32 17.95 -24.60
CA LEU A 887 -23.57 16.74 -24.93
C LEU A 887 -22.71 16.31 -23.73
N LEU A 888 -21.95 17.23 -23.13
CA LEU A 888 -21.15 16.95 -21.93
C LEU A 888 -22.01 16.48 -20.77
N PHE A 889 -23.15 17.12 -20.51
CA PHE A 889 -24.06 16.72 -19.45
C PHE A 889 -24.60 15.31 -19.67
N VAL A 890 -24.99 14.97 -20.90
CA VAL A 890 -25.42 13.61 -21.28
C VAL A 890 -24.29 12.61 -21.08
N LEU A 891 -23.07 12.91 -21.54
CA LEU A 891 -21.91 12.03 -21.34
C LEU A 891 -21.59 11.83 -19.85
N ILE A 892 -21.60 12.90 -19.05
CA ILE A 892 -21.37 12.82 -17.60
C ILE A 892 -22.43 11.94 -16.94
N ILE A 893 -23.72 12.10 -17.28
CA ILE A 893 -24.80 11.24 -16.76
C ILE A 893 -24.58 9.78 -17.18
N VAL A 894 -24.35 9.53 -18.47
CA VAL A 894 -24.17 8.19 -19.01
C VAL A 894 -22.98 7.49 -18.37
N TYR A 895 -21.81 8.14 -18.31
CA TYR A 895 -20.61 7.54 -17.74
C TYR A 895 -20.66 7.45 -16.21
N SER A 896 -21.28 8.43 -15.53
CA SER A 896 -21.52 8.30 -14.08
C SER A 896 -22.49 7.15 -13.80
N PHE A 897 -23.49 6.94 -14.65
CA PHE A 897 -24.38 5.79 -14.56
C PHE A 897 -23.64 4.47 -14.85
N VAL A 898 -22.86 4.40 -15.93
CA VAL A 898 -22.07 3.20 -16.26
C VAL A 898 -21.13 2.86 -15.11
N MET A 899 -20.36 3.82 -14.63
CA MET A 899 -19.35 3.59 -13.58
C MET A 899 -19.95 3.26 -12.21
N ASN A 900 -21.11 3.84 -11.85
CA ASN A 900 -21.71 3.67 -10.52
C ASN A 900 -22.88 2.69 -10.46
N ARG A 901 -23.52 2.35 -11.59
CA ARG A 901 -24.76 1.54 -11.62
C ARG A 901 -24.66 0.27 -12.46
N THR A 902 -23.57 0.02 -13.18
CA THR A 902 -23.45 -1.19 -14.02
C THR A 902 -22.34 -2.13 -13.55
N VAL A 903 -22.51 -3.41 -13.87
CA VAL A 903 -21.50 -4.46 -13.63
C VAL A 903 -20.18 -4.12 -14.31
N MET A 904 -20.25 -3.55 -15.52
CA MET A 904 -19.06 -3.17 -16.29
C MET A 904 -18.21 -2.12 -15.55
N GLY A 905 -18.86 -1.06 -15.03
CA GLY A 905 -18.18 -0.05 -14.22
C GLY A 905 -17.52 -0.62 -12.98
N ARG A 906 -18.21 -1.54 -12.29
CA ARG A 906 -17.68 -2.26 -11.13
C ARG A 906 -16.40 -3.05 -11.48
N HIS A 907 -16.41 -3.75 -12.61
CA HIS A 907 -15.27 -4.55 -13.07
C HIS A 907 -14.06 -3.69 -13.43
N VAL A 908 -14.28 -2.46 -13.92
CA VAL A 908 -13.21 -1.49 -14.18
C VAL A 908 -12.49 -1.09 -12.88
N TYR A 909 -13.24 -0.72 -11.83
CA TYR A 909 -12.65 -0.42 -10.53
C TYR A 909 -11.96 -1.62 -9.88
N ALA A 910 -12.55 -2.81 -10.01
CA ALA A 910 -11.97 -4.05 -9.50
C ALA A 910 -10.63 -4.38 -10.15
N LEU A 911 -10.58 -4.35 -11.49
CA LEU A 911 -9.35 -4.54 -12.26
C LEU A 911 -8.25 -3.58 -11.80
N GLY A 912 -8.61 -2.30 -11.65
CA GLY A 912 -7.70 -1.25 -11.19
C GLY A 912 -7.17 -1.40 -9.78
N GLY A 913 -7.99 -1.92 -8.86
CA GLY A 913 -7.61 -2.05 -7.46
C GLY A 913 -6.73 -3.26 -7.19
N ASN A 914 -7.03 -4.41 -7.82
CA ASN A 914 -6.19 -5.61 -7.77
C ASN A 914 -6.61 -6.57 -8.90
N GLU A 915 -5.84 -6.63 -10.00
CA GLU A 915 -6.17 -7.48 -11.16
C GLU A 915 -6.26 -8.97 -10.78
N LYS A 916 -5.34 -9.46 -9.93
CA LYS A 916 -5.29 -10.88 -9.53
C LYS A 916 -6.52 -11.25 -8.71
N ALA A 917 -6.84 -10.46 -7.68
CA ALA A 917 -8.03 -10.68 -6.85
C ALA A 917 -9.33 -10.54 -7.65
N ALA A 918 -9.40 -9.60 -8.60
CA ALA A 918 -10.53 -9.47 -9.51
C ALA A 918 -10.69 -10.72 -10.40
N GLY A 919 -9.58 -11.24 -10.94
CA GLY A 919 -9.56 -12.48 -11.72
C GLY A 919 -10.05 -13.69 -10.92
N LEU A 920 -9.54 -13.89 -9.71
CA LEU A 920 -9.99 -14.94 -8.79
C LEU A 920 -11.47 -14.79 -8.38
N SER A 921 -11.98 -13.56 -8.38
CA SER A 921 -13.39 -13.28 -8.11
C SER A 921 -14.33 -13.58 -9.28
N GLY A 922 -13.78 -13.91 -10.46
CA GLY A 922 -14.54 -14.26 -11.67
C GLY A 922 -14.64 -13.14 -12.71
N VAL A 923 -13.95 -12.01 -12.50
CA VAL A 923 -13.93 -10.89 -13.47
C VAL A 923 -13.08 -11.27 -14.68
N LYS A 924 -13.61 -11.09 -15.89
CA LYS A 924 -12.88 -11.33 -17.15
C LYS A 924 -11.95 -10.16 -17.47
N THR A 925 -10.86 -10.03 -16.71
CA THR A 925 -9.94 -8.86 -16.74
C THR A 925 -9.54 -8.45 -18.16
N LYS A 926 -9.14 -9.40 -19.02
CA LYS A 926 -8.78 -9.14 -20.44
C LYS A 926 -9.92 -8.46 -21.23
N LYS A 927 -11.17 -8.90 -21.05
CA LYS A 927 -12.31 -8.30 -21.76
C LYS A 927 -12.59 -6.88 -21.26
N VAL A 928 -12.36 -6.63 -19.97
CA VAL A 928 -12.56 -5.33 -19.34
C VAL A 928 -11.53 -4.34 -19.89
N THR A 929 -10.24 -4.70 -19.87
CA THR A 929 -9.17 -3.89 -20.46
C THR A 929 -9.44 -3.59 -21.93
N PHE A 930 -9.81 -4.60 -22.73
CA PHE A 930 -10.14 -4.40 -24.15
C PHE A 930 -11.26 -3.37 -24.35
N TRP A 931 -12.36 -3.50 -23.60
CA TRP A 931 -13.50 -2.58 -23.69
C TRP A 931 -13.13 -1.15 -23.28
N VAL A 932 -12.30 -0.98 -22.25
CA VAL A 932 -11.84 0.35 -21.79
C VAL A 932 -11.08 1.09 -22.90
N PHE A 933 -10.22 0.41 -23.66
CA PHE A 933 -9.51 1.05 -24.79
C PHE A 933 -10.41 1.30 -26.01
N VAL A 934 -11.37 0.42 -26.29
CA VAL A 934 -12.41 0.70 -27.31
C VAL A 934 -13.18 1.96 -26.94
N ASN A 935 -13.56 2.08 -25.68
CA ASN A 935 -14.28 3.24 -25.15
C ASN A 935 -13.45 4.52 -25.28
N MET A 936 -12.16 4.46 -24.94
CA MET A 936 -11.22 5.58 -25.09
C MET A 936 -11.12 6.03 -26.55
N GLY A 937 -11.05 5.10 -27.50
CA GLY A 937 -11.06 5.41 -28.94
C GLY A 937 -12.33 6.14 -29.39
N VAL A 938 -13.50 5.77 -28.85
CA VAL A 938 -14.77 6.48 -29.11
C VAL A 938 -14.76 7.88 -28.48
N MET A 939 -14.26 8.04 -27.26
CA MET A 939 -14.16 9.36 -26.62
C MET A 939 -13.18 10.28 -27.36
N ALA A 940 -12.07 9.73 -27.86
CA ALA A 940 -11.14 10.45 -28.73
C ALA A 940 -11.79 10.88 -30.06
N ALA A 941 -12.60 10.02 -30.67
CA ALA A 941 -13.38 10.36 -31.86
C ALA A 941 -14.39 11.50 -31.60
N ILE A 942 -15.17 11.43 -30.52
CA ILE A 942 -16.11 12.50 -30.13
C ILE A 942 -15.34 13.81 -29.92
N SER A 943 -14.23 13.76 -29.18
CA SER A 943 -13.37 14.93 -28.92
C SER A 943 -12.83 15.55 -30.21
N GLY A 944 -12.34 14.72 -31.14
CA GLY A 944 -11.87 15.15 -32.46
C GLY A 944 -12.95 15.83 -33.28
N LEU A 945 -14.16 15.26 -33.32
CA LEU A 945 -15.31 15.83 -34.01
C LEU A 945 -15.72 17.18 -33.40
N ILE A 946 -15.78 17.29 -32.06
CA ILE A 946 -16.09 18.55 -31.36
C ILE A 946 -15.07 19.63 -31.69
N PHE A 947 -13.79 19.26 -31.71
CA PHE A 947 -12.71 20.19 -31.98
C PHE A 947 -12.71 20.67 -33.45
N ALA A 948 -12.89 19.75 -34.40
CA ALA A 948 -13.01 20.07 -35.82
C ALA A 948 -14.25 20.93 -36.12
N ALA A 949 -15.41 20.61 -35.53
CA ALA A 949 -16.63 21.40 -35.64
C ALA A 949 -16.43 22.83 -35.11
N ARG A 950 -15.68 22.98 -34.01
CA ARG A 950 -15.39 24.29 -33.40
C ARG A 950 -14.50 25.15 -34.28
N LEU A 951 -13.43 24.56 -34.81
CA LEU A 951 -12.48 25.27 -35.70
C LEU A 951 -13.04 25.46 -37.11
N ASN A 952 -14.14 24.80 -37.45
CA ASN A 952 -14.68 24.69 -38.80
C ASN A 952 -13.62 24.21 -39.82
N ALA A 953 -12.66 23.42 -39.37
CA ALA A 953 -11.59 22.88 -40.19
C ALA A 953 -10.96 21.66 -39.50
N ALA A 954 -10.57 20.65 -40.30
CA ALA A 954 -9.64 19.62 -39.86
C ALA A 954 -8.23 20.07 -40.23
N THR A 955 -7.33 20.14 -39.24
CA THR A 955 -5.97 20.64 -39.43
C THR A 955 -4.94 19.61 -38.97
N PRO A 956 -3.74 19.55 -39.58
CA PRO A 956 -2.74 18.54 -39.19
C PRO A 956 -2.18 18.71 -37.77
N ARG A 957 -2.30 19.92 -37.20
CA ARG A 957 -1.89 20.24 -35.82
C ARG A 957 -2.98 19.98 -34.79
N ALA A 958 -4.19 19.60 -35.20
CA ALA A 958 -5.28 19.26 -34.28
C ALA A 958 -4.83 18.17 -33.30
N GLY A 959 -5.34 18.18 -32.07
CA GLY A 959 -5.04 17.13 -31.10
C GLY A 959 -3.62 17.12 -30.55
N THR A 960 -2.83 18.18 -30.70
CA THR A 960 -1.50 18.26 -30.08
C THR A 960 -1.64 18.49 -28.57
N ASN A 961 -0.98 17.68 -27.74
CA ASN A 961 -0.98 17.74 -26.26
C ASN A 961 -2.34 17.46 -25.59
N PHE A 962 -3.33 16.93 -26.32
CA PHE A 962 -4.66 16.65 -25.77
C PHE A 962 -4.61 15.55 -24.70
N GLU A 963 -3.77 14.55 -24.94
CA GLU A 963 -3.48 13.47 -23.99
C GLU A 963 -2.96 14.02 -22.66
N LEU A 964 -2.05 14.99 -22.68
CA LEU A 964 -1.46 15.56 -21.46
C LEU A 964 -2.50 16.33 -20.64
N ASP A 965 -3.34 17.15 -21.30
CA ASP A 965 -4.40 17.88 -20.62
C ASP A 965 -5.46 16.94 -20.02
N ALA A 966 -5.82 15.84 -20.72
CA ALA A 966 -6.78 14.86 -20.23
C ALA A 966 -6.25 14.05 -19.05
N ILE A 967 -4.97 13.65 -19.10
CA ILE A 967 -4.28 12.98 -18.00
C ILE A 967 -4.21 13.91 -16.78
N ALA A 968 -3.83 15.17 -16.99
CA ALA A 968 -3.76 16.16 -15.92
C ALA A 968 -5.12 16.40 -15.27
N ALA A 969 -6.19 16.50 -16.07
CA ALA A 969 -7.56 16.62 -15.58
C ALA A 969 -7.96 15.44 -14.68
N CYS A 970 -7.57 14.21 -15.04
CA CYS A 970 -7.87 13.03 -14.23
C CYS A 970 -7.09 13.01 -12.91
N PHE A 971 -5.78 13.29 -12.93
CA PHE A 971 -4.94 13.31 -11.73
C PHE A 971 -5.31 14.45 -10.77
N ILE A 972 -5.50 15.66 -11.29
CA ILE A 972 -6.02 16.78 -10.49
C ILE A 972 -7.41 16.44 -9.96
N GLY A 973 -8.20 15.70 -10.73
CA GLY A 973 -9.51 15.17 -10.33
C GLY A 973 -9.49 14.06 -9.28
N GLY A 974 -8.32 13.65 -8.77
CA GLY A 974 -8.16 12.64 -7.72
C GLY A 974 -8.09 11.20 -8.23
N ALA A 975 -7.83 10.98 -9.53
CA ALA A 975 -7.53 9.64 -10.03
C ALA A 975 -6.13 9.19 -9.57
N SER A 976 -5.98 7.89 -9.30
CA SER A 976 -4.73 7.31 -8.80
C SER A 976 -3.81 6.87 -9.93
N ALA A 977 -2.52 7.22 -9.84
CA ALA A 977 -1.51 6.73 -10.80
C ALA A 977 -1.30 5.22 -10.74
N SER A 978 -1.61 4.61 -9.60
CA SER A 978 -1.52 3.16 -9.37
C SER A 978 -2.80 2.40 -9.78
N GLY A 979 -3.82 3.10 -10.28
CA GLY A 979 -5.14 2.51 -10.57
C GLY A 979 -6.07 2.42 -9.36
N GLY A 980 -7.29 1.92 -9.60
CA GLY A 980 -8.30 1.57 -8.60
C GLY A 980 -9.11 2.73 -8.02
N ILE A 981 -8.65 3.97 -8.15
CA ILE A 981 -9.31 5.17 -7.63
C ILE A 981 -9.46 6.22 -8.74
N GLY A 982 -10.64 6.82 -8.82
CA GLY A 982 -10.96 7.93 -9.72
C GLY A 982 -12.48 8.04 -9.90
N THR A 983 -13.00 9.20 -10.26
CA THR A 983 -14.43 9.36 -10.59
C THR A 983 -14.60 10.22 -11.82
N VAL A 984 -15.67 9.97 -12.59
CA VAL A 984 -16.04 10.80 -13.74
C VAL A 984 -16.22 12.26 -13.31
N PHE A 985 -16.92 12.49 -12.21
CA PHE A 985 -17.11 13.84 -11.67
C PHE A 985 -15.80 14.49 -11.24
N GLY A 986 -14.90 13.76 -10.58
CA GLY A 986 -13.57 14.24 -10.23
C GLY A 986 -12.77 14.67 -11.46
N ALA A 987 -12.75 13.85 -12.52
CA ALA A 987 -12.07 14.17 -13.77
C ALA A 987 -12.65 15.42 -14.46
N ILE A 988 -13.97 15.64 -14.37
CA ILE A 988 -14.61 16.87 -14.86
C ILE A 988 -14.19 18.09 -14.04
N ILE A 989 -14.19 17.98 -12.71
CA ILE A 989 -13.72 19.07 -11.83
C ILE A 989 -12.25 19.39 -12.12
N GLY A 990 -11.38 18.39 -12.27
CA GLY A 990 -9.98 18.58 -12.66
C GLY A 990 -9.84 19.21 -14.06
N GLY A 991 -10.67 18.82 -15.01
CA GLY A 991 -10.71 19.45 -16.33
C GLY A 991 -11.21 20.89 -16.31
N LEU A 992 -12.14 21.23 -15.42
CA LEU A 992 -12.57 22.61 -15.18
C LEU A 992 -11.47 23.43 -14.49
N VAL A 993 -10.72 22.85 -13.54
CA VAL A 993 -9.53 23.49 -12.94
C VAL A 993 -8.52 23.84 -14.05
N MET A 994 -8.23 22.88 -14.95
CA MET A 994 -7.36 23.13 -16.10
C MET A 994 -7.94 24.20 -17.05
N GLY A 995 -9.26 24.20 -17.26
CA GLY A 995 -9.92 25.21 -18.08
C GLY A 995 -9.83 26.61 -17.49
N VAL A 996 -9.99 26.74 -16.16
CA VAL A 996 -9.86 28.02 -15.45
C VAL A 996 -8.43 28.51 -15.49
N LEU A 997 -7.45 27.61 -15.31
CA LEU A 997 -6.03 27.93 -15.45
C LEU A 997 -5.71 28.44 -16.87
N ASN A 998 -6.17 27.73 -17.90
CA ASN A 998 -5.95 28.12 -19.31
C ASN A 998 -6.54 29.51 -19.61
N ASN A 999 -7.81 29.70 -19.26
CA ASN A 999 -8.52 30.94 -19.56
C ASN A 999 -7.95 32.10 -18.74
N GLY A 1000 -7.74 31.90 -17.43
CA GLY A 1000 -7.17 32.89 -16.53
C GLY A 1000 -5.78 33.36 -16.96
N MET A 1001 -4.87 32.43 -17.29
CA MET A 1001 -3.53 32.77 -17.78
C MET A 1001 -3.58 33.48 -19.13
N SER A 1002 -4.47 33.05 -20.03
CA SER A 1002 -4.65 33.72 -21.32
C SER A 1002 -5.18 35.16 -21.16
N LEU A 1003 -6.10 35.39 -20.21
CA LEU A 1003 -6.69 36.72 -19.96
C LEU A 1003 -5.68 37.71 -19.37
N ILE A 1004 -4.70 37.23 -18.60
CA ILE A 1004 -3.59 38.07 -18.10
C ILE A 1004 -2.42 38.18 -19.10
N GLY A 1005 -2.57 37.63 -20.31
CA GLY A 1005 -1.60 37.77 -21.40
C GLY A 1005 -0.35 36.90 -21.29
N LEU A 1006 -0.37 35.82 -20.49
CA LEU A 1006 0.75 34.88 -20.41
C LEU A 1006 0.92 34.11 -21.72
N GLY A 1007 2.15 34.04 -22.22
CA GLY A 1007 2.50 33.25 -23.40
C GLY A 1007 2.30 31.74 -23.20
N ILE A 1008 2.09 31.00 -24.30
CA ILE A 1008 1.80 29.56 -24.29
C ILE A 1008 2.90 28.75 -23.59
N ASP A 1009 4.17 29.16 -23.73
CA ASP A 1009 5.30 28.46 -23.10
C ASP A 1009 5.23 28.49 -21.57
N TRP A 1010 4.91 29.67 -21.00
CA TRP A 1010 4.69 29.82 -19.55
C TRP A 1010 3.46 29.06 -19.08
N GLN A 1011 2.40 29.03 -19.87
CA GLN A 1011 1.21 28.24 -19.56
C GLN A 1011 1.55 26.75 -19.43
N GLN A 1012 2.37 26.20 -20.34
CA GLN A 1012 2.81 24.80 -20.25
C GLN A 1012 3.66 24.54 -19.01
N GLY A 1013 4.60 25.43 -18.67
CA GLY A 1013 5.41 25.30 -17.46
C GLY A 1013 4.56 25.26 -16.18
N ILE A 1014 3.59 26.17 -16.06
CA ILE A 1014 2.68 26.24 -14.92
C ILE A 1014 1.79 25.00 -14.83
N LYS A 1015 1.24 24.53 -15.97
CA LYS A 1015 0.46 23.28 -16.02
C LYS A 1015 1.25 22.08 -15.52
N GLY A 1016 2.50 21.94 -15.98
CA GLY A 1016 3.39 20.87 -15.54
C GLY A 1016 3.64 20.89 -14.04
N LEU A 1017 3.86 22.07 -13.46
CA LEU A 1017 4.05 22.23 -12.01
C LEU A 1017 2.78 21.90 -11.22
N VAL A 1018 1.61 22.36 -11.66
CA VAL A 1018 0.33 22.07 -11.00
C VAL A 1018 0.03 20.57 -11.02
N LEU A 1019 0.28 19.90 -12.15
CA LEU A 1019 0.14 18.45 -12.25
C LEU A 1019 1.09 17.72 -11.30
N LEU A 1020 2.38 18.11 -11.28
CA LEU A 1020 3.37 17.51 -10.40
C LEU A 1020 2.99 17.67 -8.93
N LEU A 1021 2.52 18.86 -8.52
CA LEU A 1021 2.05 19.12 -7.16
C LEU A 1021 0.81 18.30 -6.81
N ALA A 1022 -0.14 18.15 -7.73
CA ALA A 1022 -1.34 17.34 -7.52
C ALA A 1022 -0.99 15.86 -7.31
N VAL A 1023 -0.09 15.32 -8.13
CA VAL A 1023 0.39 13.93 -8.01
C VAL A 1023 1.25 13.75 -6.76
N ALA A 1024 2.14 14.69 -6.45
CA ALA A 1024 2.97 14.65 -5.25
C ALA A 1024 2.12 14.70 -3.97
N PHE A 1025 1.05 15.50 -3.96
CA PHE A 1025 0.09 15.55 -2.87
C PHE A 1025 -0.70 14.25 -2.71
N ASP A 1026 -1.14 13.64 -3.81
CA ASP A 1026 -1.80 12.32 -3.78
C ASP A 1026 -0.87 11.22 -3.24
N ILE A 1027 0.37 11.15 -3.74
CA ILE A 1027 1.39 10.19 -3.28
C ILE A 1027 1.73 10.44 -1.80
N TYR A 1028 1.91 11.69 -1.39
CA TYR A 1028 2.18 12.06 0.00
C TYR A 1028 1.05 11.62 0.93
N ASN A 1029 -0.20 11.83 0.54
CA ASN A 1029 -1.36 11.40 1.32
C ASN A 1029 -1.52 9.88 1.35
N LYS A 1030 -1.18 9.17 0.28
CA LYS A 1030 -1.21 7.70 0.23
C LYS A 1030 -0.12 7.06 1.07
N ASN A 1031 1.11 7.55 1.00
CA ASN A 1031 2.20 7.07 1.86
C ASN A 1031 1.90 7.30 3.35
N LYS A 1032 0.99 8.22 3.69
CA LYS A 1032 0.49 8.49 5.05
C LYS A 1032 -0.76 7.67 5.44
N ARG A 1033 -1.39 6.99 4.47
CA ARG A 1033 -2.49 6.02 4.68
C ARG A 1033 -1.97 4.58 4.74
N SER A 1034 -0.90 4.29 4.01
CA SER A 1034 -0.26 2.96 3.94
C SER A 1034 0.89 2.75 4.93
N ALA A 1035 1.46 3.84 5.45
CA ALA A 1035 2.35 3.83 6.61
C ALA A 1035 1.58 4.32 7.82
#